data_AF-A0A389LYR2-F1
#
_entry.id   AF-A0A389LYR2-F1
#
_cell.length_a   1.000
_cell.length_b   1.000
_cell.length_c   1.000
_cell.angle_alpha   90.00
_cell.angle_beta   90.00
_cell.angle_gamma   90.00
#
_symmetry.space_group_name_H-M   'P 1'
#
loop_
_entity.id
_entity.type
_entity.pdbx_description
1 polymer ?
#
loop_
_entity_poly.entity_id
_entity_poly.type
_entity_poly.pdbx_seq_one_letter_code
_entity_poly.pdbx_strand_id
1 'polypeptide(L)'
;MQYTETITQIIKNLGGASNIKNVIHCATRLRFKLVNEHKSSLDSLKSIEGVLTAIYSGGQTQVVIGNHVSDVYKELKASLNLADNPKDNSKNSSKDNSNKISGTLKKTNPFNQLIDTISGIFTPILGAMAAAGILKGLLALAIGFKWLDPAQSSYIILFAIADSIFYFLPFFLAYTAGNKFGGNPFVTMLIAGALVHPNMIALAGFGGETQSLLGIDFTLINYTSSVIPIILAAYACAKLEGFCNKIYHQSFRIFVTPFTCLVLIAPLTLLVIGPLATYLSHGLSSLYMSAYVFSPIIAGALVGTIWQICVIFGLHWGLIPIMLNNIATLKFDTLSPFILPATFGQVGASLGVMLRTSDVKLKAIAGSGISAGIFGITEPIIYGVNLPLKRPFIFGCIGGAVGGAIMGAYSAKVFAFGPMGIFVFPILIPASGVIPAAFWAAIFSSLIAFFIGAILSFFFGIPALAKHKQGDLDPLVNPAKPMLDLKKIHSPLKGTLMALNDVDDQAFASLAMGKGVAILPNTENNWCEVYAPATGVISAVFASKHAFCLKTSDAIEILVHIGIDTVKLNGLHFESFILKDQQVNKGDLLIKFNQKAILEANFSTMTLMIISNTDDYLDVIGIETGAVDIDSEVISVFR
;
A
#
# COMPACT_ATOMS: atom_id res chain seq x y z
N MET A 1 11.78 16.60 31.52
CA MET A 1 12.29 15.57 30.60
C MET A 1 13.63 15.14 31.17
N GLN A 2 13.75 13.89 31.59
CA GLN A 2 14.86 13.46 32.45
C GLN A 2 16.11 13.08 31.65
N TYR A 3 15.98 12.87 30.33
CA TYR A 3 17.05 12.33 29.49
C TYR A 3 17.37 13.20 28.26
N THR A 4 16.92 14.46 28.25
CA THR A 4 17.06 15.36 27.08
C THR A 4 18.51 15.54 26.66
N GLU A 5 19.43 15.75 27.60
CA GLU A 5 20.84 15.97 27.30
C GLU A 5 21.50 14.72 26.69
N THR A 6 21.27 13.55 27.29
CA THR A 6 21.69 12.25 26.77
C THR A 6 21.14 12.01 25.35
N ILE A 7 19.86 12.33 25.10
CA ILE A 7 19.23 12.18 23.78
C ILE A 7 19.87 13.10 22.74
N THR A 8 20.09 14.37 23.08
CA THR A 8 20.74 15.33 22.16
C THR A 8 22.15 14.88 21.81
N GLN A 9 22.93 14.39 22.79
CA GLN A 9 24.26 13.85 22.54
C GLN A 9 24.24 12.57 21.71
N ILE A 10 23.28 11.65 21.94
CA ILE A 10 23.12 10.45 21.12
C ILE A 10 22.81 10.83 19.67
N ILE A 11 21.84 11.71 19.44
CA ILE A 11 21.47 12.16 18.08
C ILE A 11 22.68 12.81 17.39
N LYS A 12 23.42 13.67 18.09
CA LYS A 12 24.61 14.35 17.54
C LYS A 12 25.70 13.34 17.13
N ASN A 13 26.00 12.38 18.00
CA ASN A 13 27.05 11.37 17.77
C ASN A 13 26.63 10.27 16.77
N LEU A 14 25.34 10.17 16.46
CA LEU A 14 24.81 9.35 15.36
C LEU A 14 24.79 10.09 14.01
N GLY A 15 25.32 11.32 13.92
CA GLY A 15 25.34 12.10 12.69
C GLY A 15 24.09 12.96 12.46
N GLY A 16 23.31 13.22 13.50
CA GLY A 16 22.11 14.06 13.48
C GLY A 16 20.80 13.28 13.30
N ALA A 17 19.67 13.95 13.57
CA ALA A 17 18.34 13.34 13.48
C ALA A 17 18.02 12.82 12.07
N SER A 18 18.53 13.52 11.04
CA SER A 18 18.38 13.14 9.63
C SER A 18 19.18 11.89 9.23
N ASN A 19 20.17 11.47 10.02
CA ASN A 19 20.90 10.24 9.78
C ASN A 19 20.20 9.00 10.37
N ILE A 20 19.15 9.19 11.19
CA ILE A 20 18.42 8.12 11.84
C ILE A 20 17.23 7.72 10.95
N LYS A 21 17.38 6.61 10.21
CA LYS A 21 16.30 6.07 9.35
C LYS A 21 15.20 5.41 10.17
N ASN A 22 15.59 4.67 11.19
CA ASN A 22 14.66 4.05 12.14
C ASN A 22 15.36 3.82 13.47
N VAL A 23 14.58 3.86 14.54
CA VAL A 23 15.03 3.46 15.87
C VAL A 23 13.99 2.52 16.50
N ILE A 24 14.48 1.38 16.97
CA ILE A 24 13.72 0.41 17.77
C ILE A 24 14.46 0.20 19.09
N HIS A 25 13.82 -0.42 20.08
CA HIS A 25 14.50 -0.76 21.33
C HIS A 25 14.15 -2.16 21.79
N CYS A 26 15.06 -2.76 22.55
CA CYS A 26 14.79 -3.97 23.34
C CYS A 26 14.80 -3.62 24.84
N ALA A 27 14.97 -4.61 25.72
CA ALA A 27 14.95 -4.40 27.17
C ALA A 27 16.07 -3.48 27.69
N THR A 28 17.23 -3.42 27.00
CA THR A 28 18.40 -2.67 27.49
C THR A 28 19.10 -1.79 26.45
N ARG A 29 18.68 -1.80 25.17
CA ARG A 29 19.40 -1.14 24.07
C ARG A 29 18.48 -0.44 23.08
N LEU A 30 18.93 0.71 22.59
CA LEU A 30 18.41 1.37 21.40
C LEU A 30 19.15 0.81 20.18
N ARG A 31 18.42 0.48 19.12
CA ARG A 31 18.98 0.01 17.86
C ARG A 31 18.63 1.00 16.77
N PHE A 32 19.64 1.65 16.25
CA PHE A 32 19.53 2.63 15.20
C PHE A 32 19.89 1.98 13.87
N LYS A 33 18.97 2.10 12.91
CA LYS A 33 19.29 1.90 11.51
C LYS A 33 19.61 3.27 10.94
N LEU A 34 20.86 3.49 10.56
CA LEU A 34 21.30 4.78 10.08
C LEU A 34 21.23 4.83 8.55
N VAL A 35 21.12 6.04 8.00
CA VAL A 35 21.25 6.29 6.56
C VAL A 35 22.71 6.11 6.14
N ASN A 36 23.64 6.56 6.98
CA ASN A 36 25.07 6.35 6.81
C ASN A 36 25.71 5.96 8.16
N GLU A 37 26.17 4.70 8.27
CA GLU A 37 26.76 4.15 9.49
C GLU A 37 28.14 4.77 9.82
N HIS A 38 28.88 5.29 8.82
CA HIS A 38 30.19 5.94 9.03
C HIS A 38 30.09 7.31 9.70
N LYS A 39 28.89 7.90 9.78
CA LYS A 39 28.65 9.14 10.54
C LYS A 39 28.40 8.89 12.03
N SER A 40 28.29 7.62 12.44
CA SER A 40 28.22 7.25 13.86
C SER A 40 29.61 7.01 14.43
N SER A 41 29.90 7.61 15.57
CA SER A 41 31.15 7.35 16.31
C SER A 41 30.85 6.49 17.54
N LEU A 42 31.16 5.19 17.47
CA LEU A 42 30.90 4.26 18.57
C LEU A 42 31.65 4.65 19.86
N ASP A 43 32.88 5.13 19.75
CA ASP A 43 33.66 5.53 20.93
C ASP A 43 33.15 6.82 21.54
N SER A 44 32.66 7.77 20.72
CA SER A 44 31.99 8.97 21.23
C SER A 44 30.65 8.65 21.90
N LEU A 45 29.90 7.67 21.39
CA LEU A 45 28.66 7.20 22.02
C LEU A 45 28.89 6.56 23.38
N LYS A 46 30.01 5.85 23.58
CA LYS A 46 30.39 5.26 24.89
C LYS A 46 30.74 6.31 25.95
N SER A 47 31.12 7.52 25.53
CA SER A 47 31.49 8.61 26.46
C SER A 47 30.30 9.41 26.99
N ILE A 48 29.08 9.13 26.52
CA ILE A 48 27.86 9.84 26.93
C ILE A 48 27.39 9.31 28.30
N GLU A 49 27.08 10.22 29.23
CA GLU A 49 26.52 9.88 30.53
C GLU A 49 25.17 9.15 30.39
N GLY A 50 25.08 7.95 30.98
CA GLY A 50 23.91 7.06 30.85
C GLY A 50 24.00 6.04 29.70
N VAL A 51 25.07 6.07 28.88
CA VAL A 51 25.37 5.01 27.89
C VAL A 51 26.41 4.05 28.47
N LEU A 52 26.03 2.78 28.65
CA LEU A 52 26.90 1.73 29.16
C LEU A 52 27.92 1.25 28.11
N THR A 53 27.49 1.15 26.85
CA THR A 53 28.37 0.84 25.72
C THR A 53 27.66 1.09 24.38
N ALA A 54 28.43 1.16 23.29
CA ALA A 54 27.90 1.22 21.92
C ALA A 54 28.66 0.23 21.02
N ILE A 55 27.90 -0.54 20.23
CA ILE A 55 28.44 -1.58 19.34
C ILE A 55 27.75 -1.53 17.98
N TYR A 56 28.46 -1.96 16.94
CA TYR A 56 27.84 -2.27 15.65
C TYR A 56 27.59 -3.77 15.56
N SER A 57 26.33 -4.18 15.31
CA SER A 57 25.98 -5.60 15.22
C SER A 57 24.72 -5.79 14.38
N GLY A 58 24.79 -6.68 13.39
CA GLY A 58 23.66 -7.03 12.52
C GLY A 58 23.19 -5.89 11.62
N GLY A 59 24.11 -5.03 11.15
CA GLY A 59 23.77 -3.91 10.27
C GLY A 59 23.09 -2.72 10.97
N GLN A 60 23.29 -2.58 12.28
CA GLN A 60 22.69 -1.53 13.12
C GLN A 60 23.69 -1.04 14.15
N THR A 61 23.66 0.26 14.41
CA THR A 61 24.35 0.88 15.55
C THR A 61 23.51 0.72 16.81
N GLN A 62 24.02 0.00 17.80
CA GLN A 62 23.31 -0.31 19.06
C GLN A 62 23.91 0.46 20.23
N VAL A 63 23.08 1.27 20.90
CA VAL A 63 23.45 2.05 22.10
C VAL A 63 22.83 1.38 23.31
N VAL A 64 23.65 0.93 24.26
CA VAL A 64 23.23 0.22 25.47
C VAL A 64 23.01 1.23 26.60
N ILE A 65 21.76 1.39 27.02
CA ILE A 65 21.35 2.36 28.06
C ILE A 65 21.07 1.67 29.40
N GLY A 66 20.67 0.40 29.37
CA GLY A 66 20.21 -0.34 30.55
C GLY A 66 18.70 -0.24 30.77
N ASN A 67 18.23 -0.42 32.01
CA ASN A 67 16.81 -0.64 32.34
C ASN A 67 15.87 0.56 32.03
N HIS A 68 16.42 1.74 31.74
CA HIS A 68 15.66 2.97 31.46
C HIS A 68 15.47 3.23 29.94
N VAL A 69 15.87 2.28 29.08
CA VAL A 69 15.87 2.47 27.62
C VAL A 69 14.50 2.77 27.01
N SER A 70 13.42 2.25 27.60
CA SER A 70 12.05 2.47 27.09
C SER A 70 11.62 3.93 27.18
N ASP A 71 12.19 4.67 28.11
CA ASP A 71 11.78 6.05 28.39
C ASP A 71 12.69 7.04 27.70
N VAL A 72 13.99 6.71 27.60
CA VAL A 72 14.89 7.34 26.63
C VAL A 72 14.33 7.18 25.23
N TYR A 73 13.77 6.01 24.84
CA TYR A 73 13.13 5.82 23.54
C TYR A 73 11.91 6.72 23.33
N LYS A 74 11.03 6.84 24.33
CA LYS A 74 9.84 7.70 24.27
C LYS A 74 10.21 9.17 24.15
N GLU A 75 11.14 9.64 24.98
CA GLU A 75 11.65 11.02 24.93
C GLU A 75 12.44 11.28 23.64
N LEU A 76 13.19 10.29 23.12
CA LEU A 76 13.90 10.36 21.84
C LEU A 76 12.91 10.51 20.68
N LYS A 77 11.84 9.68 20.66
CA LYS A 77 10.80 9.76 19.64
C LYS A 77 10.02 11.08 19.71
N ALA A 78 9.85 11.64 20.90
CA ALA A 78 9.26 12.97 21.09
C ALA A 78 10.23 14.10 20.69
N SER A 79 11.54 13.95 20.94
CA SER A 79 12.57 14.93 20.56
C SER A 79 12.85 14.93 19.06
N LEU A 80 12.67 13.78 18.40
CA LEU A 80 12.60 13.67 16.94
C LEU A 80 11.29 14.29 16.38
N ASN A 81 10.33 14.66 17.24
CA ASN A 81 9.05 15.32 16.92
C ASN A 81 8.95 16.75 17.49
N LEU A 82 10.02 17.53 17.37
CA LEU A 82 9.94 18.96 17.09
C LEU A 82 10.71 19.19 15.78
N ALA A 83 10.12 19.16 14.56
CA ALA A 83 8.77 18.82 14.04
C ALA A 83 8.57 19.51 12.67
N ASP A 84 8.98 18.95 11.51
CA ASP A 84 9.00 19.70 10.21
C ASP A 84 9.33 21.21 10.44
N ASN A 85 10.34 21.50 11.27
CA ASN A 85 10.31 22.66 12.20
C ASN A 85 11.22 23.80 11.71
N PRO A 86 11.29 25.00 12.35
CA PRO A 86 10.33 25.89 13.02
C PRO A 86 10.37 27.37 12.48
N LYS A 87 9.30 28.16 12.72
CA LYS A 87 9.19 29.65 12.77
C LYS A 87 9.70 30.50 11.56
N ASP A 88 8.80 31.04 10.73
CA ASP A 88 8.19 32.40 10.80
C ASP A 88 9.00 33.44 9.98
N ASN A 89 8.49 34.37 9.18
CA ASN A 89 7.14 34.74 8.75
C ASN A 89 7.30 35.84 7.68
N SER A 90 6.58 35.78 6.56
CA SER A 90 5.51 36.74 6.22
C SER A 90 5.21 36.79 4.71
N LYS A 91 3.94 36.49 4.39
CA LYS A 91 3.05 37.08 3.37
C LYS A 91 3.60 37.11 1.93
N ASN A 92 3.04 36.41 0.95
CA ASN A 92 1.62 36.30 0.60
C ASN A 92 1.44 35.17 -0.45
N SER A 93 0.26 34.55 -0.45
CA SER A 93 -0.39 33.90 -1.61
C SER A 93 0.03 32.46 -2.02
N SER A 94 -0.76 31.46 -1.57
CA SER A 94 -1.40 30.36 -2.37
C SER A 94 -0.56 29.53 -3.37
N LYS A 95 -0.48 28.19 -3.42
CA LYS A 95 -1.35 27.04 -3.08
C LYS A 95 -0.52 25.74 -3.28
N ASP A 96 -0.77 24.69 -2.48
CA ASP A 96 -0.79 23.22 -2.82
C ASP A 96 -0.39 22.23 -1.70
N ASN A 97 -1.18 22.23 -0.62
CA ASN A 97 -2.11 21.16 -0.17
C ASN A 97 -1.83 19.67 -0.46
N SER A 98 -1.40 18.93 0.57
CA SER A 98 -1.98 17.63 0.94
C SER A 98 -3.14 17.85 1.92
N ASN A 99 -4.26 18.40 1.44
CA ASN A 99 -5.22 18.97 2.37
C ASN A 99 -6.22 17.97 2.99
N LYS A 100 -6.12 17.83 4.32
CA LYS A 100 -7.23 18.28 5.16
C LYS A 100 -7.64 19.67 4.68
N ILE A 101 -8.68 19.76 3.86
CA ILE A 101 -9.35 21.04 3.62
C ILE A 101 -9.98 21.39 4.97
N SER A 102 -9.32 22.25 5.76
CA SER A 102 -10.04 23.11 6.70
C SER A 102 -10.75 24.21 5.90
N GLY A 103 -11.69 23.80 5.06
CA GLY A 103 -12.83 24.60 4.68
C GLY A 103 -13.90 24.21 5.69
N THR A 104 -13.90 24.89 6.83
CA THR A 104 -14.48 24.38 8.09
C THR A 104 -13.73 23.10 8.54
N LEU A 105 -13.56 22.87 9.84
CA LEU A 105 -13.65 21.50 10.32
C LEU A 105 -15.07 21.03 9.97
N LYS A 106 -15.32 20.64 8.72
CA LYS A 106 -16.32 19.63 8.46
C LYS A 106 -15.73 18.42 9.15
N LYS A 107 -16.20 18.17 10.38
CA LYS A 107 -16.06 16.90 11.08
C LYS A 107 -15.91 15.83 10.01
N THR A 108 -14.72 15.23 9.86
CA THR A 108 -14.62 14.06 8.99
C THR A 108 -15.68 13.12 9.51
N ASN A 109 -16.62 12.76 8.63
CA ASN A 109 -17.82 12.05 9.03
C ASN A 109 -17.37 10.87 9.92
N PRO A 110 -17.91 10.70 11.13
CA PRO A 110 -17.53 9.57 12.00
C PRO A 110 -17.54 8.23 11.25
N PHE A 111 -18.40 8.12 10.23
CA PHE A 111 -18.42 6.99 9.30
C PHE A 111 -17.10 6.79 8.51
N ASN A 112 -16.51 7.83 7.96
CA ASN A 112 -15.24 7.72 7.21
C ASN A 112 -14.08 7.34 8.15
N GLN A 113 -14.05 7.89 9.37
CA GLN A 113 -13.03 7.50 10.37
C GLN A 113 -13.17 6.04 10.78
N LEU A 114 -14.40 5.53 10.87
CA LEU A 114 -14.67 4.12 11.13
C LEU A 114 -14.14 3.24 10.00
N ILE A 115 -14.37 3.62 8.73
CA ILE A 115 -13.87 2.88 7.57
C ILE A 115 -12.34 2.87 7.53
N ASP A 116 -11.68 4.01 7.74
CA ASP A 116 -10.22 4.10 7.81
C ASP A 116 -9.64 3.24 8.95
N THR A 117 -10.40 3.10 10.04
CA THR A 117 -10.05 2.23 11.15
C THR A 117 -10.14 0.76 10.74
N ILE A 118 -11.29 0.34 10.20
CA ILE A 118 -11.52 -1.04 9.77
C ILE A 118 -10.52 -1.45 8.68
N SER A 119 -10.32 -0.62 7.65
CA SER A 119 -9.35 -0.88 6.58
C SER A 119 -7.93 -1.07 7.15
N GLY A 120 -7.46 -0.15 8.00
CA GLY A 120 -6.14 -0.26 8.61
C GLY A 120 -5.92 -1.50 9.50
N ILE A 121 -7.00 -2.10 10.03
CA ILE A 121 -6.95 -3.33 10.84
C ILE A 121 -6.86 -4.58 9.95
N PHE A 122 -7.59 -4.61 8.83
CA PHE A 122 -7.70 -5.80 7.97
C PHE A 122 -6.64 -5.89 6.87
N THR A 123 -6.21 -4.76 6.29
CA THR A 123 -5.24 -4.75 5.18
C THR A 123 -3.96 -5.56 5.47
N PRO A 124 -3.33 -5.47 6.66
CA PRO A 124 -2.08 -6.20 6.93
C PRO A 124 -2.22 -7.73 6.91
N ILE A 125 -3.43 -8.28 7.07
CA ILE A 125 -3.66 -9.73 7.17
C ILE A 125 -4.34 -10.32 5.92
N LEU A 126 -4.67 -9.47 4.94
CA LEU A 126 -5.43 -9.85 3.75
C LEU A 126 -4.77 -10.97 2.95
N GLY A 127 -3.46 -10.88 2.71
CA GLY A 127 -2.72 -11.88 1.92
C GLY A 127 -2.76 -13.28 2.56
N ALA A 128 -2.65 -13.34 3.88
CA ALA A 128 -2.74 -14.61 4.62
C ALA A 128 -4.16 -15.17 4.61
N MET A 129 -5.19 -14.32 4.79
CA MET A 129 -6.59 -14.73 4.69
C MET A 129 -6.94 -15.24 3.28
N ALA A 130 -6.37 -14.62 2.25
CA ALA A 130 -6.53 -15.04 0.86
C ALA A 130 -5.97 -16.46 0.63
N ALA A 131 -4.72 -16.70 1.00
CA ALA A 131 -4.09 -18.02 0.86
C ALA A 131 -4.86 -19.12 1.61
N ALA A 132 -5.28 -18.83 2.85
CA ALA A 132 -6.08 -19.72 3.67
C ALA A 132 -7.45 -20.04 3.05
N GLY A 133 -8.17 -19.02 2.58
CA GLY A 133 -9.47 -19.19 1.93
C GLY A 133 -9.39 -20.00 0.64
N ILE A 134 -8.35 -19.77 -0.19
CA ILE A 134 -8.09 -20.57 -1.41
C ILE A 134 -7.91 -22.04 -1.05
N LEU A 135 -7.07 -22.35 -0.06
CA LEU A 135 -6.83 -23.73 0.36
C LEU A 135 -8.10 -24.40 0.90
N LYS A 136 -8.89 -23.71 1.75
CA LYS A 136 -10.19 -24.24 2.23
C LYS A 136 -11.12 -24.56 1.06
N GLY A 137 -11.15 -23.68 0.07
CA GLY A 137 -11.91 -23.88 -1.16
C GLY A 137 -11.46 -25.12 -1.95
N LEU A 138 -10.16 -25.26 -2.19
CA LEU A 138 -9.60 -26.43 -2.89
C LEU A 138 -9.89 -27.74 -2.16
N LEU A 139 -9.83 -27.74 -0.82
CA LEU A 139 -10.20 -28.90 -0.01
C LEU A 139 -11.69 -29.25 -0.14
N ALA A 140 -12.58 -28.25 -0.18
CA ALA A 140 -14.01 -28.47 -0.42
C ALA A 140 -14.26 -29.09 -1.81
N LEU A 141 -13.53 -28.64 -2.84
CA LEU A 141 -13.56 -29.27 -4.17
C LEU A 141 -13.04 -30.70 -4.16
N ALA A 142 -11.93 -30.96 -3.45
CA ALA A 142 -11.37 -32.30 -3.34
C ALA A 142 -12.35 -33.27 -2.65
N ILE A 143 -13.11 -32.83 -1.65
CA ILE A 143 -14.21 -33.60 -1.07
C ILE A 143 -15.32 -33.81 -2.12
N GLY A 144 -15.74 -32.74 -2.81
CA GLY A 144 -16.80 -32.80 -3.81
C GLY A 144 -16.50 -33.77 -4.97
N PHE A 145 -15.24 -33.83 -5.41
CA PHE A 145 -14.76 -34.81 -6.41
C PHE A 145 -14.42 -36.18 -5.83
N LYS A 146 -14.59 -36.37 -4.51
CA LYS A 146 -14.25 -37.60 -3.78
C LYS A 146 -12.75 -37.96 -3.87
N TRP A 147 -11.88 -36.98 -4.03
CA TRP A 147 -10.42 -37.15 -3.96
C TRP A 147 -9.93 -37.27 -2.51
N LEU A 148 -10.65 -36.66 -1.57
CA LEU A 148 -10.35 -36.71 -0.14
C LEU A 148 -11.62 -37.02 0.65
N ASP A 149 -11.46 -37.80 1.72
CA ASP A 149 -12.50 -38.04 2.71
C ASP A 149 -12.27 -37.12 3.93
N PRO A 150 -13.29 -36.39 4.42
CA PRO A 150 -13.19 -35.56 5.61
C PRO A 150 -12.67 -36.28 6.88
N ALA A 151 -12.84 -37.60 6.97
CA ALA A 151 -12.36 -38.39 8.09
C ALA A 151 -10.85 -38.72 8.01
N GLN A 152 -10.23 -38.53 6.86
CA GLN A 152 -8.80 -38.82 6.69
C GLN A 152 -7.93 -37.76 7.37
N SER A 153 -6.85 -38.22 8.00
CA SER A 153 -5.87 -37.34 8.66
C SER A 153 -5.32 -36.27 7.73
N SER A 154 -5.10 -36.60 6.44
CA SER A 154 -4.63 -35.64 5.43
C SER A 154 -5.59 -34.45 5.27
N TYR A 155 -6.90 -34.71 5.22
CA TYR A 155 -7.89 -33.63 5.16
C TYR A 155 -7.88 -32.83 6.45
N ILE A 156 -7.92 -33.49 7.61
CA ILE A 156 -7.97 -32.81 8.91
C ILE A 156 -6.77 -31.88 9.09
N ILE A 157 -5.56 -32.34 8.72
CA ILE A 157 -4.33 -31.54 8.80
C ILE A 157 -4.39 -30.35 7.82
N LEU A 158 -4.71 -30.58 6.55
CA LEU A 158 -4.76 -29.52 5.55
C LEU A 158 -5.86 -28.49 5.86
N PHE A 159 -7.01 -28.96 6.36
CA PHE A 159 -8.10 -28.10 6.77
C PHE A 159 -7.70 -27.26 7.98
N ALA A 160 -7.04 -27.83 8.99
CA ALA A 160 -6.54 -27.07 10.13
C ALA A 160 -5.53 -25.98 9.72
N ILE A 161 -4.63 -26.28 8.77
CA ILE A 161 -3.72 -25.28 8.19
C ILE A 161 -4.53 -24.14 7.53
N ALA A 162 -5.51 -24.51 6.70
CA ALA A 162 -6.33 -23.57 5.96
C ALA A 162 -7.29 -22.76 6.86
N ASP A 163 -7.75 -23.33 7.97
CA ASP A 163 -8.68 -22.69 8.90
C ASP A 163 -7.98 -21.84 9.97
N SER A 164 -6.68 -22.05 10.19
CA SER A 164 -5.90 -21.43 11.28
C SER A 164 -6.12 -19.92 11.44
N ILE A 165 -5.99 -19.13 10.38
CA ILE A 165 -6.18 -17.68 10.44
C ILE A 165 -7.63 -17.26 10.72
N PHE A 166 -8.61 -18.06 10.29
CA PHE A 166 -10.02 -17.80 10.54
C PHE A 166 -10.40 -18.19 11.97
N TYR A 167 -9.88 -19.30 12.47
CA TYR A 167 -10.07 -19.73 13.85
C TYR A 167 -9.44 -18.74 14.84
N PHE A 168 -8.16 -18.43 14.64
CA PHE A 168 -7.39 -17.49 15.44
C PHE A 168 -7.51 -16.03 14.96
N LEU A 169 -8.54 -15.69 14.18
CA LEU A 169 -8.74 -14.35 13.66
C LEU A 169 -8.67 -13.25 14.76
N PRO A 170 -9.18 -13.47 15.99
CA PRO A 170 -9.00 -12.52 17.06
C PRO A 170 -7.54 -12.17 17.36
N PHE A 171 -6.61 -13.12 17.32
CA PHE A 171 -5.18 -12.87 17.56
C PHE A 171 -4.58 -11.92 16.52
N PHE A 172 -4.84 -12.19 15.25
CA PHE A 172 -4.33 -11.37 14.15
C PHE A 172 -4.89 -9.95 14.20
N LEU A 173 -6.20 -9.82 14.44
CA LEU A 173 -6.86 -8.52 14.57
C LEU A 173 -6.41 -7.77 15.82
N ALA A 174 -6.12 -8.45 16.93
CA ALA A 174 -5.61 -7.80 18.13
C ALA A 174 -4.25 -7.13 17.89
N TYR A 175 -3.37 -7.77 17.12
CA TYR A 175 -2.08 -7.20 16.76
C TYR A 175 -2.25 -5.96 15.88
N THR A 176 -3.04 -6.05 14.81
CA THR A 176 -3.24 -4.93 13.88
C THR A 176 -4.03 -3.79 14.51
N ALA A 177 -5.06 -4.10 15.31
CA ALA A 177 -5.84 -3.12 16.05
C ALA A 177 -5.04 -2.44 17.17
N GLY A 178 -4.22 -3.20 17.92
CA GLY A 178 -3.31 -2.64 18.92
C GLY A 178 -2.38 -1.58 18.30
N ASN A 179 -1.76 -1.93 17.16
CA ASN A 179 -0.95 -0.98 16.38
C ASN A 179 -1.76 0.22 15.88
N LYS A 180 -2.96 -0.01 15.32
CA LYS A 180 -3.82 1.05 14.78
C LYS A 180 -4.28 2.06 15.84
N PHE A 181 -4.57 1.59 17.06
CA PHE A 181 -5.01 2.44 18.17
C PHE A 181 -3.86 3.02 19.00
N GLY A 182 -2.61 2.65 18.71
CA GLY A 182 -1.42 3.16 19.38
C GLY A 182 -1.14 2.52 20.75
N GLY A 183 -1.69 1.33 21.02
CA GLY A 183 -1.37 0.51 22.19
C GLY A 183 -0.28 -0.54 21.88
N ASN A 184 0.15 -1.29 22.90
CA ASN A 184 1.09 -2.38 22.73
C ASN A 184 0.38 -3.60 22.09
N PRO A 185 0.78 -4.00 20.86
CA PRO A 185 0.09 -5.06 20.14
C PRO A 185 0.24 -6.44 20.79
N PHE A 186 1.28 -6.66 21.61
CA PHE A 186 1.45 -7.92 22.33
C PHE A 186 0.50 -8.03 23.53
N VAL A 187 0.13 -6.90 24.16
CA VAL A 187 -0.84 -6.89 25.26
C VAL A 187 -2.25 -7.13 24.72
N THR A 188 -2.60 -6.52 23.58
CA THR A 188 -3.87 -6.81 22.92
C THR A 188 -3.94 -8.26 22.42
N MET A 189 -2.83 -8.81 21.89
CA MET A 189 -2.75 -10.25 21.56
C MET A 189 -2.92 -11.14 22.78
N LEU A 190 -2.38 -10.76 23.95
CA LEU A 190 -2.59 -11.50 25.19
C LEU A 190 -4.07 -11.55 25.59
N ILE A 191 -4.79 -10.44 25.41
CA ILE A 191 -6.24 -10.38 25.61
C ILE A 191 -6.96 -11.30 24.62
N ALA A 192 -6.58 -11.29 23.33
CA ALA A 192 -7.14 -12.24 22.35
C ALA A 192 -6.90 -13.69 22.76
N GLY A 193 -5.70 -14.01 23.24
CA GLY A 193 -5.33 -15.34 23.72
C GLY A 193 -6.18 -15.80 24.89
N ALA A 194 -6.54 -14.89 25.80
CA ALA A 194 -7.50 -15.20 26.86
C ALA A 194 -8.88 -15.56 26.28
N LEU A 195 -9.38 -14.80 25.29
CA LEU A 195 -10.70 -15.05 24.69
C LEU A 195 -10.81 -16.38 23.94
N VAL A 196 -9.73 -16.84 23.31
CA VAL A 196 -9.71 -18.09 22.52
C VAL A 196 -8.95 -19.22 23.23
N HIS A 197 -8.68 -19.09 24.52
CA HIS A 197 -8.00 -20.13 25.29
C HIS A 197 -8.85 -21.41 25.32
N PRO A 198 -8.27 -22.62 25.18
CA PRO A 198 -9.02 -23.88 25.18
C PRO A 198 -9.95 -24.05 26.39
N ASN A 199 -9.51 -23.66 27.59
CA ASN A 199 -10.37 -23.69 28.78
C ASN A 199 -11.57 -22.73 28.68
N MET A 200 -11.40 -21.56 28.06
CA MET A 200 -12.50 -20.61 27.84
C MET A 200 -13.49 -21.13 26.80
N ILE A 201 -12.98 -21.79 25.75
CA ILE A 201 -13.81 -22.44 24.74
C ILE A 201 -14.61 -23.59 25.36
N ALA A 202 -13.97 -24.40 26.21
CA ALA A 202 -14.63 -25.47 26.95
C ALA A 202 -15.70 -24.91 27.90
N LEU A 203 -15.40 -23.80 28.61
CA LEU A 203 -16.35 -23.14 29.52
C LEU A 203 -17.55 -22.51 28.80
N ALA A 204 -17.36 -22.04 27.57
CA ALA A 204 -18.45 -21.52 26.74
C ALA A 204 -19.42 -22.65 26.30
N GLY A 205 -18.94 -23.90 26.28
CA GLY A 205 -19.74 -25.08 25.91
C GLY A 205 -20.34 -25.01 24.50
N PHE A 206 -21.34 -25.86 24.24
CA PHE A 206 -22.13 -25.84 23.00
C PHE A 206 -23.31 -24.85 23.03
N GLY A 207 -23.51 -24.09 24.10
CA GLY A 207 -24.60 -23.12 24.15
C GLY A 207 -24.72 -22.36 25.46
N GLY A 208 -24.19 -21.13 25.49
CA GLY A 208 -24.76 -20.00 26.25
C GLY A 208 -25.02 -20.19 27.75
N GLU A 209 -24.33 -21.12 28.41
CA GLU A 209 -24.49 -21.34 29.83
C GLU A 209 -24.04 -20.09 30.60
N THR A 210 -24.78 -19.78 31.66
CA THR A 210 -24.46 -18.64 32.53
C THR A 210 -23.26 -19.02 33.38
N GLN A 211 -22.17 -18.30 33.19
CA GLN A 211 -20.94 -18.44 33.96
C GLN A 211 -20.86 -17.31 34.97
N SER A 212 -20.15 -17.53 36.08
CA SER A 212 -19.96 -16.51 37.11
C SER A 212 -18.49 -16.13 37.21
N LEU A 213 -18.20 -14.84 37.11
CA LEU A 213 -16.87 -14.28 37.37
C LEU A 213 -16.98 -13.32 38.54
N LEU A 214 -16.33 -13.64 39.66
CA LEU A 214 -16.35 -12.84 40.89
C LEU A 214 -17.78 -12.53 41.40
N GLY A 215 -18.72 -13.46 41.20
CA GLY A 215 -20.12 -13.31 41.61
C GLY A 215 -20.98 -12.50 40.64
N ILE A 216 -20.44 -12.13 39.48
CA ILE A 216 -21.19 -11.51 38.38
C ILE A 216 -21.47 -12.57 37.34
N ASP A 217 -22.75 -12.84 37.13
CA ASP A 217 -23.22 -13.79 36.14
C ASP A 217 -23.21 -13.18 34.73
N PHE A 218 -22.71 -13.94 33.76
CA PHE A 218 -22.63 -13.53 32.37
C PHE A 218 -22.75 -14.73 31.43
N THR A 219 -23.26 -14.49 30.23
CA THR A 219 -23.29 -15.50 29.18
C THR A 219 -21.93 -15.53 28.50
N LEU A 220 -21.18 -16.62 28.69
CA LEU A 220 -19.94 -16.81 27.96
C LEU A 220 -20.26 -17.35 26.55
N ILE A 221 -19.68 -16.70 25.54
CA ILE A 221 -19.84 -17.08 24.14
C ILE A 221 -18.48 -17.49 23.60
N ASN A 222 -18.45 -18.43 22.67
CA ASN A 222 -17.23 -18.75 21.97
C ASN A 222 -16.80 -17.58 21.07
N TYR A 223 -15.63 -17.00 21.35
CA TYR A 223 -15.06 -15.87 20.62
C TYR A 223 -14.09 -16.28 19.50
N THR A 224 -13.90 -17.57 19.23
CA THR A 224 -13.12 -18.03 18.07
C THR A 224 -13.73 -17.45 16.78
N SER A 225 -12.89 -17.01 15.86
CA SER A 225 -13.33 -16.34 14.62
C SER A 225 -14.11 -15.03 14.80
N SER A 226 -14.17 -14.48 16.01
CA SER A 226 -14.85 -13.20 16.25
C SER A 226 -13.99 -12.00 15.80
N VAL A 227 -14.67 -10.92 15.37
CA VAL A 227 -14.03 -9.70 14.86
C VAL A 227 -14.28 -8.52 15.79
N ILE A 228 -15.55 -8.22 16.08
CA ILE A 228 -15.96 -7.01 16.79
C ILE A 228 -15.45 -6.97 18.25
N PRO A 229 -15.60 -8.04 19.06
CA PRO A 229 -15.20 -7.99 20.47
C PRO A 229 -13.73 -7.62 20.66
N ILE A 230 -12.85 -8.20 19.85
CA ILE A 230 -11.41 -7.98 19.99
C ILE A 230 -10.96 -6.60 19.52
N ILE A 231 -11.59 -6.03 18.49
CA ILE A 231 -11.30 -4.67 18.02
C ILE A 231 -11.68 -3.66 19.12
N LEU A 232 -12.85 -3.83 19.74
CA LEU A 232 -13.29 -2.99 20.85
C LEU A 232 -12.40 -3.17 22.09
N ALA A 233 -12.00 -4.41 22.41
CA ALA A 233 -11.08 -4.69 23.50
C ALA A 233 -9.69 -4.08 23.27
N ALA A 234 -9.17 -4.13 22.03
CA ALA A 234 -7.90 -3.51 21.67
C ALA A 234 -7.95 -1.98 21.79
N TYR A 235 -9.07 -1.36 21.38
CA TYR A 235 -9.30 0.07 21.58
C TYR A 235 -9.32 0.45 23.06
N ALA A 236 -10.10 -0.29 23.88
CA ALA A 236 -10.17 -0.07 25.32
C ALA A 236 -8.80 -0.26 26.00
N CYS A 237 -8.06 -1.29 25.59
CA CYS A 237 -6.70 -1.57 26.06
C CYS A 237 -5.74 -0.43 25.71
N ALA A 238 -5.75 0.09 24.47
CA ALA A 238 -4.89 1.20 24.08
C ALA A 238 -5.17 2.47 24.88
N LYS A 239 -6.46 2.75 25.17
CA LYS A 239 -6.86 3.89 26.02
C LYS A 239 -6.39 3.70 27.48
N LEU A 240 -6.61 2.52 28.05
CA LEU A 240 -6.20 2.21 29.41
C LEU A 240 -4.67 2.23 29.55
N GLU A 241 -3.94 1.67 28.59
CA GLU A 241 -2.47 1.70 28.56
C GLU A 241 -1.94 3.13 28.54
N GLY A 242 -2.53 4.00 27.70
CA GLY A 242 -2.19 5.42 27.67
C GLY A 242 -2.47 6.13 29.00
N PHE A 243 -3.50 5.73 29.73
CA PHE A 243 -3.84 6.26 31.05
C PHE A 243 -2.88 5.76 32.14
N CYS A 244 -2.64 4.44 32.22
CA CYS A 244 -1.69 3.82 33.13
C CYS A 244 -0.27 4.39 32.95
N ASN A 245 0.15 4.63 31.71
CA ASN A 245 1.45 5.23 31.42
C ASN A 245 1.58 6.69 31.90
N LYS A 246 0.47 7.40 32.15
CA LYS A 246 0.50 8.73 32.79
C LYS A 246 0.61 8.64 34.31
N ILE A 247 0.03 7.61 34.91
CA ILE A 247 -0.04 7.44 36.38
C ILE A 247 1.19 6.73 36.93
N TYR A 248 1.57 5.60 36.32
CA TYR A 248 2.64 4.76 36.86
C TYR A 248 4.01 5.37 36.63
N HIS A 249 4.85 5.28 37.66
CA HIS A 249 6.25 5.67 37.58
C HIS A 249 6.99 4.80 36.56
N GLN A 250 7.93 5.41 35.87
CA GLN A 250 8.72 4.87 34.78
C GLN A 250 9.21 3.43 35.02
N SER A 251 9.84 3.19 36.17
CA SER A 251 10.42 1.91 36.58
C SER A 251 9.42 0.75 36.66
N PHE A 252 8.13 1.04 36.87
CA PHE A 252 7.09 0.03 37.03
C PHE A 252 6.24 -0.16 35.77
N ARG A 253 6.25 0.79 34.82
CA ARG A 253 5.37 0.78 33.64
C ARG A 253 5.49 -0.51 32.83
N ILE A 254 6.70 -1.06 32.70
CA ILE A 254 6.95 -2.24 31.86
C ILE A 254 6.25 -3.50 32.39
N PHE A 255 6.00 -3.60 33.69
CA PHE A 255 5.32 -4.75 34.31
C PHE A 255 3.87 -4.42 34.69
N VAL A 256 3.66 -3.26 35.35
CA VAL A 256 2.37 -2.91 35.95
C VAL A 256 1.38 -2.45 34.90
N THR A 257 1.80 -1.75 33.84
CA THR A 257 0.87 -1.32 32.78
C THR A 257 0.27 -2.53 32.04
N PRO A 258 1.06 -3.49 31.49
CA PRO A 258 0.50 -4.69 30.86
C PRO A 258 -0.35 -5.53 31.83
N PHE A 259 0.08 -5.69 33.09
CA PHE A 259 -0.68 -6.40 34.11
C PHE A 259 -2.06 -5.74 34.35
N THR A 260 -2.10 -4.41 34.52
CA THR A 260 -3.34 -3.67 34.72
C THR A 260 -4.26 -3.80 33.51
N CYS A 261 -3.71 -3.67 32.29
CA CYS A 261 -4.49 -3.86 31.08
C CYS A 261 -5.07 -5.28 31.00
N LEU A 262 -4.31 -6.32 31.34
CA LEU A 262 -4.81 -7.69 31.31
C LEU A 262 -5.93 -7.92 32.34
N VAL A 263 -5.68 -7.54 33.60
CA VAL A 263 -6.62 -7.78 34.72
C VAL A 263 -7.90 -6.97 34.57
N LEU A 264 -7.87 -5.81 33.93
CA LEU A 264 -9.07 -5.00 33.72
C LEU A 264 -9.75 -5.29 32.39
N ILE A 265 -9.00 -5.33 31.28
CA ILE A 265 -9.60 -5.44 29.94
C ILE A 265 -10.08 -6.86 29.65
N ALA A 266 -9.40 -7.92 30.08
CA ALA A 266 -9.87 -9.27 29.78
C ALA A 266 -11.22 -9.58 30.47
N PRO A 267 -11.41 -9.36 31.78
CA PRO A 267 -12.72 -9.47 32.43
C PRO A 267 -13.76 -8.50 31.86
N LEU A 268 -13.40 -7.23 31.63
CA LEU A 268 -14.31 -6.26 31.00
C LEU A 268 -14.76 -6.74 29.61
N THR A 269 -13.88 -7.43 28.89
CA THR A 269 -14.20 -7.96 27.57
C THR A 269 -15.22 -9.08 27.67
N LEU A 270 -15.10 -9.97 28.65
CA LEU A 270 -16.06 -11.06 28.86
C LEU A 270 -17.41 -10.57 29.39
N LEU A 271 -17.39 -9.64 30.36
CA LEU A 271 -18.59 -9.19 31.06
C LEU A 271 -19.40 -8.15 30.27
N VAL A 272 -18.73 -7.28 29.51
CA VAL A 272 -19.37 -6.11 28.90
C VAL A 272 -19.14 -6.05 27.40
N ILE A 273 -17.87 -6.02 26.94
CA ILE A 273 -17.57 -5.76 25.53
C ILE A 273 -18.06 -6.90 24.64
N GLY A 274 -17.88 -8.15 25.06
CA GLY A 274 -18.28 -9.36 24.36
C GLY A 274 -19.79 -9.41 24.15
N PRO A 275 -20.62 -9.39 25.22
CA PRO A 275 -22.07 -9.32 25.09
C PRO A 275 -22.53 -8.13 24.25
N LEU A 276 -21.98 -6.93 24.47
CA LEU A 276 -22.33 -5.74 23.68
C LEU A 276 -21.99 -5.92 22.19
N ALA A 277 -20.81 -6.45 21.89
CA ALA A 277 -20.38 -6.75 20.53
C ALA A 277 -21.27 -7.80 19.87
N THR A 278 -21.71 -8.81 20.62
CA THR A 278 -22.66 -9.82 20.13
C THR A 278 -24.03 -9.22 19.81
N TYR A 279 -24.57 -8.36 20.67
CA TYR A 279 -25.82 -7.64 20.37
C TYR A 279 -25.68 -6.74 19.13
N LEU A 280 -24.56 -6.02 19.01
CA LEU A 280 -24.26 -5.21 17.83
C LEU A 280 -24.17 -6.08 16.56
N SER A 281 -23.47 -7.21 16.64
CA SER A 281 -23.37 -8.20 15.56
C SER A 281 -24.73 -8.75 15.13
N HIS A 282 -25.57 -9.17 16.08
CA HIS A 282 -26.91 -9.68 15.77
C HIS A 282 -27.82 -8.59 15.18
N GLY A 283 -27.76 -7.37 15.70
CA GLY A 283 -28.50 -6.23 15.13
C GLY A 283 -28.09 -5.94 13.69
N LEU A 284 -26.79 -5.93 13.42
CA LEU A 284 -26.25 -5.68 12.08
C LEU A 284 -26.57 -6.82 11.09
N SER A 285 -26.44 -8.07 11.53
CA SER A 285 -26.82 -9.25 10.75
C SER A 285 -28.32 -9.28 10.48
N SER A 286 -29.17 -8.99 11.49
CA SER A 286 -30.63 -8.91 11.32
C SER A 286 -31.06 -7.78 10.39
N LEU A 287 -30.42 -6.61 10.47
CA LEU A 287 -30.70 -5.49 9.57
C LEU A 287 -30.41 -5.88 8.12
N TYR A 288 -29.23 -6.45 7.87
CA TYR A 288 -28.87 -6.96 6.55
C TYR A 288 -29.84 -8.07 6.08
N MET A 289 -30.12 -9.06 6.94
CA MET A 289 -31.01 -10.17 6.60
C MET A 289 -32.45 -9.71 6.36
N SER A 290 -32.92 -8.64 7.00
CA SER A 290 -34.25 -8.09 6.73
C SER A 290 -34.38 -7.56 5.30
N ALA A 291 -33.34 -6.88 4.79
CA ALA A 291 -33.27 -6.45 3.40
C ALA A 291 -33.12 -7.64 2.43
N TYR A 292 -32.37 -8.67 2.84
CA TYR A 292 -32.20 -9.90 2.06
C TYR A 292 -33.50 -10.71 1.95
N VAL A 293 -34.22 -10.91 3.05
CA VAL A 293 -35.49 -11.66 3.09
C VAL A 293 -36.59 -10.94 2.33
N PHE A 294 -36.60 -9.60 2.33
CA PHE A 294 -37.55 -8.82 1.55
C PHE A 294 -37.48 -9.18 0.05
N SER A 295 -36.27 -9.24 -0.51
CA SER A 295 -36.05 -9.78 -1.85
C SER A 295 -34.56 -10.09 -2.08
N PRO A 296 -34.17 -11.38 -2.13
CA PRO A 296 -32.79 -11.77 -2.43
C PRO A 296 -32.33 -11.28 -3.81
N ILE A 297 -33.25 -11.19 -4.78
CA ILE A 297 -32.99 -10.72 -6.14
C ILE A 297 -32.64 -9.23 -6.14
N ILE A 298 -33.44 -8.40 -5.46
CA ILE A 298 -33.18 -6.96 -5.37
C ILE A 298 -31.90 -6.70 -4.57
N ALA A 299 -31.71 -7.43 -3.46
CA ALA A 299 -30.49 -7.34 -2.66
C ALA A 299 -29.24 -7.69 -3.50
N GLY A 300 -29.31 -8.77 -4.27
CA GLY A 300 -28.24 -9.18 -5.18
C GLY A 300 -27.96 -8.15 -6.26
N ALA A 301 -29.00 -7.59 -6.89
CA ALA A 301 -28.85 -6.55 -7.91
C ALA A 301 -28.20 -5.27 -7.35
N LEU A 302 -28.64 -4.85 -6.15
CA LEU A 302 -28.15 -3.64 -5.49
C LEU A 302 -26.69 -3.82 -5.07
N VAL A 303 -26.36 -4.93 -4.40
CA VAL A 303 -24.97 -5.23 -4.00
C VAL A 303 -24.09 -5.36 -5.24
N GLY A 304 -24.55 -6.08 -6.26
CA GLY A 304 -23.84 -6.25 -7.54
C GLY A 304 -23.53 -4.92 -8.25
N THR A 305 -24.40 -3.92 -8.09
CA THR A 305 -24.20 -2.57 -8.63
C THR A 305 -23.25 -1.73 -7.77
N ILE A 306 -23.51 -1.68 -6.45
CA ILE A 306 -22.87 -0.72 -5.56
C ILE A 306 -21.49 -1.19 -5.07
N TRP A 307 -21.19 -2.49 -5.16
CA TRP A 307 -19.95 -3.04 -4.62
C TRP A 307 -18.72 -2.33 -5.20
N GLN A 308 -18.66 -2.17 -6.51
CA GLN A 308 -17.50 -1.55 -7.17
C GLN A 308 -17.43 -0.04 -6.92
N ILE A 309 -18.56 0.61 -6.61
CA ILE A 309 -18.60 1.99 -6.11
C ILE A 309 -18.00 2.03 -4.69
N CYS A 310 -18.33 1.05 -3.85
CA CYS A 310 -17.75 0.90 -2.52
C CYS A 310 -16.25 0.57 -2.56
N VAL A 311 -15.75 -0.06 -3.63
CA VAL A 311 -14.32 -0.27 -3.86
C VAL A 311 -13.59 1.05 -4.09
N ILE A 312 -14.13 1.92 -4.96
CA ILE A 312 -13.57 3.25 -5.24
C ILE A 312 -13.41 4.08 -3.95
N PHE A 313 -14.44 4.08 -3.11
CA PHE A 313 -14.46 4.88 -1.88
C PHE A 313 -13.91 4.14 -0.64
N GLY A 314 -13.41 2.90 -0.79
CA GLY A 314 -12.94 2.08 0.33
C GLY A 314 -14.03 1.61 1.30
N LEU A 315 -15.31 1.94 1.05
CA LEU A 315 -16.45 1.61 1.92
C LEU A 315 -16.69 0.11 2.04
N HIS A 316 -16.24 -0.68 1.06
CA HIS A 316 -16.38 -2.14 1.05
C HIS A 316 -15.70 -2.80 2.27
N TRP A 317 -14.64 -2.19 2.82
CA TRP A 317 -14.01 -2.66 4.05
C TRP A 317 -14.96 -2.65 5.25
N GLY A 318 -15.94 -1.73 5.27
CA GLY A 318 -16.99 -1.71 6.29
C GLY A 318 -17.92 -2.92 6.24
N LEU A 319 -18.03 -3.60 5.10
CA LEU A 319 -18.91 -4.77 4.91
C LEU A 319 -18.21 -6.09 5.28
N ILE A 320 -16.88 -6.15 5.20
CA ILE A 320 -16.11 -7.38 5.50
C ILE A 320 -16.36 -7.93 6.93
N PRO A 321 -16.38 -7.12 8.00
CA PRO A 321 -16.73 -7.60 9.34
C PRO A 321 -18.10 -8.25 9.42
N ILE A 322 -19.07 -7.77 8.63
CA ILE A 322 -20.43 -8.33 8.58
C ILE A 322 -20.39 -9.74 7.98
N MET A 323 -19.68 -9.89 6.87
CA MET A 323 -19.54 -11.18 6.17
C MET A 323 -18.86 -12.23 7.06
N LEU A 324 -17.77 -11.83 7.74
CA LEU A 324 -17.07 -12.69 8.70
C LEU A 324 -17.95 -13.03 9.90
N ASN A 325 -18.74 -12.06 10.39
CA ASN A 325 -19.68 -12.30 11.47
C ASN A 325 -20.77 -13.29 11.06
N ASN A 326 -21.36 -13.15 9.86
CA ASN A 326 -22.35 -14.08 9.34
C ASN A 326 -21.78 -15.51 9.25
N ILE A 327 -20.55 -15.68 8.75
CA ILE A 327 -19.89 -16.99 8.74
C ILE A 327 -19.68 -17.53 10.16
N ALA A 328 -19.29 -16.68 11.11
CA ALA A 328 -19.07 -17.12 12.50
C ALA A 328 -20.37 -17.55 13.20
N THR A 329 -21.43 -16.75 13.06
CA THR A 329 -22.72 -16.90 13.78
C THR A 329 -23.73 -17.77 13.04
N LEU A 330 -23.93 -17.52 11.74
CA LEU A 330 -24.89 -18.23 10.87
C LEU A 330 -24.26 -19.44 10.14
N LYS A 331 -22.93 -19.60 10.17
CA LYS A 331 -22.16 -20.61 9.42
C LYS A 331 -22.15 -20.40 7.90
N PHE A 332 -22.74 -19.33 7.41
CA PHE A 332 -22.71 -18.94 6.01
C PHE A 332 -22.81 -17.42 5.86
N ASP A 333 -22.43 -16.90 4.70
CA ASP A 333 -22.69 -15.51 4.32
C ASP A 333 -23.35 -15.42 2.94
N THR A 334 -24.29 -14.48 2.81
CA THR A 334 -25.08 -14.25 1.59
C THR A 334 -24.66 -12.99 0.84
N LEU A 335 -23.75 -12.17 1.37
CA LEU A 335 -23.27 -10.95 0.71
C LEU A 335 -22.12 -11.24 -0.25
N SER A 336 -21.16 -12.08 0.17
CA SER A 336 -20.01 -12.51 -0.62
C SER A 336 -20.36 -13.07 -2.01
N PRO A 337 -21.39 -13.92 -2.16
CA PRO A 337 -21.79 -14.45 -3.47
C PRO A 337 -22.16 -13.37 -4.50
N PHE A 338 -22.65 -12.20 -4.05
CA PHE A 338 -23.04 -11.11 -4.94
C PHE A 338 -21.86 -10.28 -5.45
N ILE A 339 -20.72 -10.35 -4.76
CA ILE A 339 -19.49 -9.65 -5.14
C ILE A 339 -18.90 -10.27 -6.41
N LEU A 340 -18.99 -11.59 -6.55
CA LEU A 340 -18.44 -12.33 -7.67
C LEU A 340 -18.90 -11.76 -9.04
N PRO A 341 -20.21 -11.68 -9.36
CA PRO A 341 -20.65 -11.07 -10.60
C PRO A 341 -20.30 -9.58 -10.72
N ALA A 342 -20.23 -8.83 -9.60
CA ALA A 342 -19.80 -7.43 -9.62
C ALA A 342 -18.35 -7.29 -10.12
N THR A 343 -17.47 -8.17 -9.65
CA THR A 343 -16.06 -8.25 -10.08
C THR A 343 -15.97 -8.66 -11.55
N PHE A 344 -16.63 -9.74 -11.94
CA PHE A 344 -16.59 -10.23 -13.33
C PHE A 344 -17.23 -9.25 -14.32
N GLY A 345 -18.20 -8.45 -13.91
CA GLY A 345 -18.73 -7.34 -14.71
C GLY A 345 -17.65 -6.30 -15.05
N GLN A 346 -16.82 -5.90 -14.07
CA GLN A 346 -15.70 -4.97 -14.32
C GLN A 346 -14.60 -5.60 -15.17
N VAL A 347 -14.29 -6.88 -14.95
CA VAL A 347 -13.34 -7.64 -15.78
C VAL A 347 -13.81 -7.68 -17.22
N GLY A 348 -15.09 -7.98 -17.43
CA GLY A 348 -15.74 -7.95 -18.74
C GLY A 348 -15.65 -6.58 -19.39
N ALA A 349 -15.98 -5.52 -18.66
CA ALA A 349 -15.88 -4.15 -19.16
C ALA A 349 -14.46 -3.78 -19.63
N SER A 350 -13.44 -4.16 -18.85
CA SER A 350 -12.04 -3.96 -19.22
C SER A 350 -11.67 -4.76 -20.47
N LEU A 351 -12.16 -6.00 -20.62
CA LEU A 351 -11.96 -6.79 -21.83
C LEU A 351 -12.62 -6.13 -23.05
N GLY A 352 -13.83 -5.61 -22.91
CA GLY A 352 -14.50 -4.88 -23.99
C GLY A 352 -13.69 -3.67 -24.47
N VAL A 353 -13.09 -2.92 -23.54
CA VAL A 353 -12.16 -1.84 -23.87
C VAL A 353 -10.90 -2.38 -24.55
N MET A 354 -10.27 -3.42 -24.02
CA MET A 354 -9.05 -4.03 -24.57
C MET A 354 -9.22 -4.52 -26.01
N LEU A 355 -10.37 -5.13 -26.31
CA LEU A 355 -10.71 -5.63 -27.65
C LEU A 355 -11.06 -4.49 -28.61
N ARG A 356 -11.62 -3.39 -28.11
CA ARG A 356 -12.05 -2.26 -28.93
C ARG A 356 -10.94 -1.24 -29.21
N THR A 357 -10.05 -1.04 -28.26
CA THR A 357 -9.02 0.00 -28.33
C THR A 357 -7.88 -0.40 -29.27
N SER A 358 -7.39 0.59 -30.03
CA SER A 358 -6.16 0.47 -30.81
C SER A 358 -4.93 0.95 -30.04
N ASP A 359 -5.13 1.58 -28.88
CA ASP A 359 -4.05 2.10 -28.05
C ASP A 359 -3.31 0.96 -27.34
N VAL A 360 -2.04 0.77 -27.71
CA VAL A 360 -1.15 -0.28 -27.17
C VAL A 360 -0.97 -0.16 -25.65
N LYS A 361 -0.84 1.07 -25.11
CA LYS A 361 -0.67 1.30 -23.66
C LYS A 361 -1.96 0.94 -22.95
N LEU A 362 -3.11 1.43 -23.41
CA LEU A 362 -4.41 1.12 -22.80
C LEU A 362 -4.74 -0.38 -22.91
N LYS A 363 -4.36 -1.03 -24.02
CA LYS A 363 -4.55 -2.47 -24.23
C LYS A 363 -3.68 -3.29 -23.27
N ALA A 364 -2.43 -2.89 -23.04
CA ALA A 364 -1.54 -3.54 -22.08
C ALA A 364 -2.00 -3.38 -20.63
N ILE A 365 -2.44 -2.17 -20.23
CA ILE A 365 -3.01 -1.91 -18.90
C ILE A 365 -4.30 -2.72 -18.70
N ALA A 366 -5.18 -2.75 -19.72
CA ALA A 366 -6.40 -3.54 -19.64
C ALA A 366 -6.14 -5.04 -19.56
N GLY A 367 -5.20 -5.57 -20.34
CA GLY A 367 -4.82 -6.99 -20.31
C GLY A 367 -4.23 -7.43 -18.96
N SER A 368 -3.26 -6.68 -18.46
CA SER A 368 -2.66 -6.94 -17.14
C SER A 368 -3.69 -6.81 -16.02
N GLY A 369 -4.54 -5.77 -16.05
CA GLY A 369 -5.61 -5.59 -15.07
C GLY A 369 -6.65 -6.71 -15.09
N ILE A 370 -7.05 -7.22 -16.26
CA ILE A 370 -8.01 -8.34 -16.38
C ILE A 370 -7.51 -9.56 -15.61
N SER A 371 -6.21 -9.87 -15.71
CA SER A 371 -5.62 -11.01 -15.00
C SER A 371 -5.76 -10.87 -13.48
N ALA A 372 -5.48 -9.69 -12.92
CA ALA A 372 -5.68 -9.39 -11.49
C ALA A 372 -7.17 -9.44 -11.09
N GLY A 373 -8.05 -8.90 -11.94
CA GLY A 373 -9.49 -8.86 -11.70
C GLY A 373 -10.14 -10.23 -11.61
N ILE A 374 -9.70 -11.22 -12.41
CA ILE A 374 -10.16 -12.61 -12.31
C ILE A 374 -9.91 -13.18 -10.90
N PHE A 375 -8.81 -12.79 -10.26
CA PHE A 375 -8.48 -13.22 -8.90
C PHE A 375 -9.11 -12.34 -7.80
N GLY A 376 -9.96 -11.37 -8.16
CA GLY A 376 -10.71 -10.55 -7.22
C GLY A 376 -10.08 -9.18 -6.94
N ILE A 377 -8.95 -8.83 -7.59
CA ILE A 377 -8.27 -7.54 -7.43
C ILE A 377 -8.71 -6.62 -8.57
N THR A 378 -9.62 -5.69 -8.28
CA THR A 378 -10.30 -4.88 -9.30
C THR A 378 -9.71 -3.47 -9.45
N GLU A 379 -8.83 -3.06 -8.55
CA GLU A 379 -8.22 -1.74 -8.52
C GLU A 379 -7.45 -1.42 -9.81
N PRO A 380 -6.65 -2.32 -10.40
CA PRO A 380 -5.95 -2.04 -11.65
C PRO A 380 -6.89 -1.77 -12.83
N ILE A 381 -8.02 -2.49 -12.93
CA ILE A 381 -9.00 -2.30 -14.01
C ILE A 381 -9.92 -1.10 -13.77
N ILE A 382 -10.28 -0.82 -12.51
CA ILE A 382 -11.11 0.33 -12.17
C ILE A 382 -10.33 1.60 -12.44
N TYR A 383 -9.16 1.77 -11.82
CA TYR A 383 -8.39 3.01 -11.92
C TYR A 383 -7.63 3.14 -13.24
N GLY A 384 -7.15 2.03 -13.81
CA GLY A 384 -6.35 2.04 -15.03
C GLY A 384 -7.17 2.09 -16.33
N VAL A 385 -8.45 1.67 -16.32
CA VAL A 385 -9.22 1.48 -17.55
C VAL A 385 -10.66 1.99 -17.43
N ASN A 386 -11.44 1.41 -16.53
CA ASN A 386 -12.89 1.54 -16.56
C ASN A 386 -13.38 2.91 -16.06
N LEU A 387 -12.81 3.41 -14.96
CA LEU A 387 -13.19 4.68 -14.35
C LEU A 387 -12.71 5.89 -15.17
N PRO A 388 -11.46 5.93 -15.72
CA PRO A 388 -11.03 7.00 -16.63
C PRO A 388 -11.97 7.17 -17.84
N LEU A 389 -12.42 6.06 -18.43
CA LEU A 389 -13.36 6.07 -19.55
C LEU A 389 -14.83 6.26 -19.12
N LYS A 390 -15.13 6.18 -17.82
CA LYS A 390 -16.44 6.30 -17.15
C LYS A 390 -17.49 5.27 -17.58
N ARG A 391 -17.78 5.17 -18.88
CA ARG A 391 -18.79 4.26 -19.45
C ARG A 391 -18.49 2.79 -19.16
N PRO A 392 -17.25 2.28 -19.33
CA PRO A 392 -16.97 0.88 -19.03
C PRO A 392 -17.21 0.55 -17.55
N PHE A 393 -16.90 1.47 -16.63
CA PHE A 393 -17.20 1.27 -15.21
C PHE A 393 -18.70 1.10 -14.96
N ILE A 394 -19.54 1.95 -15.57
CA ILE A 394 -21.01 1.84 -15.47
C ILE A 394 -21.49 0.52 -16.08
N PHE A 395 -20.99 0.14 -17.25
CA PHE A 395 -21.36 -1.13 -17.90
C PHE A 395 -20.97 -2.35 -17.08
N GLY A 396 -19.81 -2.31 -16.42
CA GLY A 396 -19.41 -3.33 -15.47
C GLY A 396 -20.34 -3.41 -14.26
N CYS A 397 -20.82 -2.26 -13.75
CA CYS A 397 -21.82 -2.23 -12.67
C CYS A 397 -23.18 -2.79 -13.13
N ILE A 398 -23.60 -2.53 -14.37
CA ILE A 398 -24.83 -3.10 -14.95
C ILE A 398 -24.71 -4.62 -15.07
N GLY A 399 -23.56 -5.11 -15.57
CA GLY A 399 -23.28 -6.55 -15.59
C GLY A 399 -23.33 -7.15 -14.19
N GLY A 400 -22.70 -6.48 -13.21
CA GLY A 400 -22.76 -6.84 -11.80
C GLY A 400 -24.17 -6.88 -11.22
N ALA A 401 -25.03 -5.93 -11.58
CA ALA A 401 -26.43 -5.90 -11.16
C ALA A 401 -27.21 -7.12 -11.66
N VAL A 402 -27.08 -7.44 -12.95
CA VAL A 402 -27.79 -8.58 -13.56
C VAL A 402 -27.27 -9.90 -12.99
N GLY A 403 -25.95 -10.08 -12.91
CA GLY A 403 -25.37 -11.28 -12.31
C GLY A 403 -25.70 -11.41 -10.82
N GLY A 404 -25.68 -10.30 -10.08
CA GLY A 404 -26.08 -10.25 -8.67
C GLY A 404 -27.54 -10.63 -8.46
N ALA A 405 -28.45 -10.16 -9.32
CA ALA A 405 -29.87 -10.54 -9.28
C ALA A 405 -30.07 -12.04 -9.50
N ILE A 406 -29.34 -12.63 -10.45
CA ILE A 406 -29.37 -14.09 -10.70
C ILE A 406 -28.87 -14.84 -9.46
N MET A 407 -27.76 -14.41 -8.86
CA MET A 407 -27.25 -15.01 -7.62
C MET A 407 -28.25 -14.90 -6.47
N GLY A 408 -28.97 -13.77 -6.39
CA GLY A 408 -30.07 -13.55 -5.46
C GLY A 408 -31.20 -14.54 -5.65
N ALA A 409 -31.62 -14.80 -6.90
CA ALA A 409 -32.69 -15.75 -7.21
C ALA A 409 -32.39 -17.17 -6.72
N TYR A 410 -31.11 -17.56 -6.72
CA TYR A 410 -30.67 -18.87 -6.22
C TYR A 410 -30.32 -18.87 -4.72
N SER A 411 -30.54 -17.75 -4.02
CA SER A 411 -30.24 -17.58 -2.59
C SER A 411 -28.83 -18.07 -2.24
N ALA A 412 -27.85 -17.69 -3.07
CA ALA A 412 -26.49 -18.20 -2.96
C ALA A 412 -25.87 -17.88 -1.59
N LYS A 413 -25.04 -18.80 -1.10
CA LYS A 413 -24.38 -18.76 0.21
C LYS A 413 -22.94 -19.24 0.07
N VAL A 414 -22.00 -18.55 0.71
CA VAL A 414 -20.65 -19.06 0.94
C VAL A 414 -20.51 -19.59 2.36
N PHE A 415 -19.61 -20.55 2.56
CA PHE A 415 -19.37 -21.21 3.86
C PHE A 415 -17.98 -20.93 4.43
N ALA A 416 -17.15 -20.21 3.68
CA ALA A 416 -15.84 -19.75 4.10
C ALA A 416 -15.59 -18.35 3.56
N PHE A 417 -14.64 -17.65 4.16
CA PHE A 417 -14.15 -16.38 3.64
C PHE A 417 -12.93 -16.62 2.75
N GLY A 418 -12.79 -15.86 1.67
CA GLY A 418 -11.68 -15.98 0.74
C GLY A 418 -11.66 -14.83 -0.27
N PRO A 419 -10.73 -14.84 -1.23
CA PRO A 419 -10.67 -13.78 -2.24
C PRO A 419 -11.93 -13.76 -3.11
N MET A 420 -12.46 -12.56 -3.37
CA MET A 420 -13.77 -12.34 -4.00
C MET A 420 -13.73 -12.34 -5.54
N GLY A 421 -12.89 -13.22 -6.11
CA GLY A 421 -12.78 -13.50 -7.55
C GLY A 421 -13.14 -14.94 -7.86
N ILE A 422 -12.44 -15.60 -8.79
CA ILE A 422 -12.66 -17.02 -9.15
C ILE A 422 -12.67 -17.98 -7.94
N PHE A 423 -11.99 -17.60 -6.84
CA PHE A 423 -11.95 -18.36 -5.59
C PHE A 423 -13.25 -18.33 -4.77
N VAL A 424 -14.30 -17.64 -5.24
CA VAL A 424 -15.64 -17.75 -4.65
C VAL A 424 -16.29 -19.10 -5.01
N PHE A 425 -16.02 -19.67 -6.20
CA PHE A 425 -16.64 -20.94 -6.61
C PHE A 425 -16.40 -22.08 -5.61
N PRO A 426 -15.16 -22.30 -5.13
CA PRO A 426 -14.89 -23.39 -4.21
C PRO A 426 -15.52 -23.17 -2.81
N ILE A 427 -15.64 -21.92 -2.34
CA ILE A 427 -16.21 -21.60 -1.02
C ILE A 427 -17.75 -21.55 -1.01
N LEU A 428 -18.41 -21.63 -2.17
CA LEU A 428 -19.85 -21.89 -2.30
C LEU A 428 -20.21 -23.36 -2.00
N ILE A 429 -19.22 -24.25 -2.02
CA ILE A 429 -19.43 -25.67 -1.75
C ILE A 429 -19.45 -25.87 -0.23
N PRO A 430 -20.54 -26.37 0.36
CA PRO A 430 -20.59 -26.67 1.79
C PRO A 430 -19.62 -27.79 2.15
N ALA A 431 -19.28 -27.92 3.44
CA ALA A 431 -18.37 -28.95 3.93
C ALA A 431 -18.83 -30.39 3.62
N SER A 432 -20.11 -30.60 3.31
CA SER A 432 -20.64 -31.89 2.85
C SER A 432 -20.17 -32.29 1.45
N GLY A 433 -19.54 -31.39 0.69
CA GLY A 433 -19.06 -31.63 -0.68
C GLY A 433 -20.16 -31.65 -1.74
N VAL A 434 -21.43 -31.49 -1.35
CA VAL A 434 -22.56 -31.45 -2.30
C VAL A 434 -22.53 -30.13 -3.05
N ILE A 435 -22.39 -30.17 -4.37
CA ILE A 435 -22.39 -28.98 -5.22
C ILE A 435 -23.82 -28.43 -5.31
N PRO A 436 -24.12 -27.25 -4.74
CA PRO A 436 -25.47 -26.69 -4.75
C PRO A 436 -25.81 -26.10 -6.12
N ALA A 437 -27.11 -25.93 -6.42
CA ALA A 437 -27.55 -25.22 -7.64
C ALA A 437 -26.97 -23.79 -7.73
N ALA A 438 -26.73 -23.16 -6.57
CA ALA A 438 -26.06 -21.85 -6.47
C ALA A 438 -24.64 -21.82 -7.05
N PHE A 439 -23.92 -22.95 -7.07
CA PHE A 439 -22.60 -23.04 -7.70
C PHE A 439 -22.69 -22.82 -9.21
N TRP A 440 -23.64 -23.48 -9.87
CA TRP A 440 -23.88 -23.30 -11.30
C TRP A 440 -24.43 -21.90 -11.60
N ALA A 441 -25.34 -21.41 -10.75
CA ALA A 441 -25.82 -20.03 -10.84
C ALA A 441 -24.68 -19.01 -10.74
N ALA A 442 -23.66 -19.26 -9.90
CA ALA A 442 -22.47 -18.42 -9.82
C ALA A 442 -21.69 -18.40 -11.12
N ILE A 443 -21.52 -19.54 -11.80
CA ILE A 443 -20.81 -19.61 -13.09
C ILE A 443 -21.59 -18.82 -14.14
N PHE A 444 -22.89 -19.12 -14.30
CA PHE A 444 -23.71 -18.47 -15.30
C PHE A 444 -23.87 -16.96 -15.04
N SER A 445 -24.10 -16.55 -13.81
CA SER A 445 -24.22 -15.13 -13.45
C SER A 445 -22.93 -14.35 -13.68
N SER A 446 -21.77 -14.94 -13.38
CA SER A 446 -20.46 -14.32 -13.61
C SER A 446 -20.17 -14.19 -15.10
N LEU A 447 -20.48 -15.20 -15.89
CA LEU A 447 -20.37 -15.15 -17.35
C LEU A 447 -21.31 -14.09 -17.93
N ILE A 448 -22.57 -14.04 -17.50
CA ILE A 448 -23.53 -13.03 -17.94
C ILE A 448 -23.05 -11.63 -17.58
N ALA A 449 -22.60 -11.40 -16.34
CA ALA A 449 -22.05 -10.12 -15.91
C ALA A 449 -20.84 -9.71 -16.76
N PHE A 450 -19.92 -10.65 -16.99
CA PHE A 450 -18.74 -10.47 -17.83
C PHE A 450 -19.11 -10.11 -19.28
N PHE A 451 -20.01 -10.85 -19.91
CA PHE A 451 -20.40 -10.59 -21.30
C PHE A 451 -21.19 -9.28 -21.44
N ILE A 452 -22.07 -8.95 -20.49
CA ILE A 452 -22.75 -7.64 -20.48
C ILE A 452 -21.71 -6.51 -20.40
N GLY A 453 -20.78 -6.59 -19.45
CA GLY A 453 -19.71 -5.62 -19.31
C GLY A 453 -18.87 -5.51 -20.58
N ALA A 454 -18.47 -6.63 -21.16
CA ALA A 454 -17.62 -6.71 -22.34
C ALA A 454 -18.31 -6.18 -23.60
N ILE A 455 -19.53 -6.63 -23.89
CA ILE A 455 -20.28 -6.24 -25.09
C ILE A 455 -20.59 -4.75 -25.04
N LEU A 456 -21.13 -4.25 -23.92
CA LEU A 456 -21.46 -2.83 -23.79
C LEU A 456 -20.19 -1.95 -23.87
N SER A 457 -19.10 -2.39 -23.26
CA SER A 457 -17.83 -1.63 -23.32
C SER A 457 -17.16 -1.70 -24.68
N PHE A 458 -17.29 -2.82 -25.41
CA PHE A 458 -16.78 -2.96 -26.76
C PHE A 458 -17.50 -2.03 -27.75
N PHE A 459 -18.84 -1.97 -27.69
CA PHE A 459 -19.62 -1.14 -28.60
C PHE A 459 -19.67 0.34 -28.18
N PHE A 460 -19.78 0.62 -26.88
CA PHE A 460 -20.12 1.95 -26.36
C PHE A 460 -19.12 2.50 -25.33
N GLY A 461 -18.13 1.70 -24.90
CA GLY A 461 -17.24 2.01 -23.78
C GLY A 461 -16.19 3.07 -24.06
N ILE A 462 -15.72 3.18 -25.31
CA ILE A 462 -14.78 4.21 -25.75
C ILE A 462 -15.56 5.35 -26.42
N PRO A 463 -15.67 6.55 -25.82
CA PRO A 463 -16.37 7.69 -26.43
C PRO A 463 -15.75 8.06 -27.79
N ALA A 464 -16.56 8.53 -28.74
CA ALA A 464 -16.09 8.89 -30.09
C ALA A 464 -14.95 9.94 -30.10
N LEU A 465 -14.88 10.82 -29.10
CA LEU A 465 -13.81 11.79 -28.91
C LEU A 465 -12.46 11.16 -28.51
N ALA A 466 -12.45 9.95 -27.95
CA ALA A 466 -11.22 9.23 -27.58
C ALA A 466 -10.64 8.41 -28.76
N LYS A 467 -11.40 8.21 -29.84
CA LYS A 467 -10.94 7.48 -31.05
C LYS A 467 -9.96 8.27 -31.92
N HIS A 468 -9.91 9.59 -31.80
CA HIS A 468 -9.17 10.45 -32.74
C HIS A 468 -7.69 10.70 -32.37
N LYS A 469 -7.15 10.02 -31.36
CA LYS A 469 -5.75 10.23 -30.92
C LYS A 469 -4.73 9.22 -31.45
N GLN A 470 -5.04 8.37 -32.45
CA GLN A 470 -4.03 7.46 -32.98
C GLN A 470 -4.15 7.15 -34.47
N GLY A 471 -3.10 7.55 -35.20
CA GLY A 471 -2.55 6.83 -36.34
C GLY A 471 -3.23 7.01 -37.69
N ASP A 472 -2.94 8.13 -38.37
CA ASP A 472 -2.77 8.10 -39.83
C ASP A 472 -1.37 8.66 -40.14
N LEU A 473 -0.49 7.77 -40.59
CA LEU A 473 0.73 8.10 -41.30
C LEU A 473 0.34 8.20 -42.77
N ASP A 474 0.36 9.41 -43.34
CA ASP A 474 0.41 9.60 -44.79
C ASP A 474 1.13 10.93 -45.15
N PRO A 475 1.70 11.03 -46.35
CA PRO A 475 2.97 11.72 -46.61
C PRO A 475 2.88 13.24 -46.62
N LEU A 476 4.00 13.85 -46.26
CA LEU A 476 4.31 15.27 -46.25
C LEU A 476 3.70 16.07 -47.41
N VAL A 477 2.58 16.75 -47.17
CA VAL A 477 2.29 18.08 -47.74
C VAL A 477 1.51 18.89 -46.69
N ASN A 478 2.20 19.86 -46.08
CA ASN A 478 1.59 20.91 -45.25
C ASN A 478 0.87 21.93 -46.16
N PRO A 479 -0.13 22.72 -45.69
CA PRO A 479 -0.04 23.44 -44.43
C PRO A 479 -1.30 23.45 -43.52
N ALA A 480 -1.01 23.63 -42.23
CA ALA A 480 -1.87 24.14 -41.15
C ALA A 480 -2.85 23.14 -40.47
N LYS A 481 -2.28 22.31 -39.57
CA LYS A 481 -2.97 21.71 -38.40
C LYS A 481 -2.42 22.34 -37.11
N PRO A 482 -3.20 22.36 -36.00
CA PRO A 482 -2.75 22.95 -34.74
C PRO A 482 -1.54 22.15 -34.23
N MET A 483 -0.42 22.84 -34.03
CA MET A 483 0.88 22.27 -33.65
C MET A 483 0.75 21.48 -32.33
N LEU A 484 1.14 20.20 -32.34
CA LEU A 484 1.67 19.57 -31.13
C LEU A 484 2.89 20.39 -30.70
N ASP A 485 2.92 20.82 -29.45
CA ASP A 485 4.04 21.57 -28.89
C ASP A 485 5.19 20.59 -28.56
N LEU A 486 6.01 20.33 -29.57
CA LEU A 486 7.19 19.46 -29.48
C LEU A 486 8.36 20.25 -28.90
N LYS A 487 8.88 19.81 -27.75
CA LYS A 487 10.08 20.37 -27.13
C LYS A 487 11.23 19.41 -27.27
N LYS A 488 12.39 19.92 -27.70
CA LYS A 488 13.59 19.13 -27.92
C LYS A 488 14.67 19.52 -26.93
N ILE A 489 15.27 18.53 -26.29
CA ILE A 489 16.32 18.67 -25.29
C ILE A 489 17.62 18.12 -25.88
N HIS A 490 18.71 18.85 -25.68
CA HIS A 490 20.00 18.56 -26.28
C HIS A 490 20.89 17.72 -25.38
N SER A 491 21.94 17.12 -25.94
CA SER A 491 22.93 16.39 -25.17
C SER A 491 23.70 17.33 -24.24
N PRO A 492 23.89 16.99 -22.96
CA PRO A 492 24.69 17.77 -22.05
C PRO A 492 26.19 17.57 -22.29
N LEU A 493 26.61 16.58 -23.06
CA LEU A 493 28.03 16.33 -23.36
C LEU A 493 28.21 15.50 -24.63
N LYS A 494 29.45 15.50 -25.15
CA LYS A 494 29.85 14.70 -26.30
C LYS A 494 30.16 13.26 -25.91
N GLY A 495 29.65 12.29 -26.66
CA GLY A 495 29.85 10.88 -26.36
C GLY A 495 29.05 9.93 -27.23
N THR A 496 28.89 8.71 -26.76
CA THR A 496 28.06 7.69 -27.40
C THR A 496 26.73 7.60 -26.65
N LEU A 497 25.64 7.90 -27.35
CA LEU A 497 24.28 7.82 -26.84
C LEU A 497 23.80 6.36 -26.81
N MET A 498 23.10 6.01 -25.75
CA MET A 498 22.51 4.69 -25.55
C MET A 498 21.17 4.77 -24.82
N ALA A 499 20.36 3.73 -25.00
CA ALA A 499 19.07 3.64 -24.35
C ALA A 499 19.26 3.51 -22.84
N LEU A 500 18.42 4.22 -22.07
CA LEU A 500 18.50 4.17 -20.61
C LEU A 500 18.23 2.77 -20.05
N ASN A 501 17.45 1.94 -20.77
CA ASN A 501 17.17 0.54 -20.42
C ASN A 501 18.39 -0.38 -20.54
N ASP A 502 19.40 0.00 -21.31
CA ASP A 502 20.61 -0.81 -21.56
C ASP A 502 21.74 -0.47 -20.58
N VAL A 503 21.45 0.34 -19.54
CA VAL A 503 22.41 0.70 -18.50
C VAL A 503 22.47 -0.40 -17.44
N ASP A 504 23.68 -0.77 -17.00
CA ASP A 504 23.93 -1.83 -16.02
C ASP A 504 23.45 -1.53 -14.57
N ASP A 505 22.73 -0.43 -14.35
CA ASP A 505 22.15 -0.06 -13.06
C ASP A 505 20.62 -0.14 -13.10
N GLN A 506 20.07 -1.03 -12.28
CA GLN A 506 18.64 -1.36 -12.28
C GLN A 506 17.74 -0.17 -11.91
N ALA A 507 18.21 0.77 -11.09
CA ALA A 507 17.39 1.91 -10.67
C ALA A 507 17.14 2.88 -11.83
N PHE A 508 18.09 2.98 -12.76
CA PHE A 508 17.97 3.80 -13.96
C PHE A 508 17.34 3.02 -15.12
N ALA A 509 17.75 1.76 -15.32
CA ALA A 509 17.23 0.92 -16.40
C ALA A 509 15.75 0.56 -16.26
N SER A 510 15.19 0.62 -15.04
CA SER A 510 13.76 0.39 -14.82
C SER A 510 12.86 1.59 -15.20
N LEU A 511 13.44 2.73 -15.57
CA LEU A 511 12.74 4.00 -15.85
C LEU A 511 11.92 4.56 -14.68
N ALA A 512 12.15 4.07 -13.46
CA ALA A 512 11.37 4.48 -12.29
C ALA A 512 11.59 5.95 -11.88
N MET A 513 12.71 6.54 -12.30
CA MET A 513 13.04 7.95 -12.06
C MET A 513 12.68 8.86 -13.26
N GLY A 514 12.01 8.32 -14.27
CA GLY A 514 11.63 9.00 -15.50
C GLY A 514 12.27 8.39 -16.75
N LYS A 515 11.78 8.82 -17.92
CA LYS A 515 12.35 8.45 -19.23
C LYS A 515 13.51 9.36 -19.57
N GLY A 516 14.47 8.84 -20.33
CA GLY A 516 15.68 9.57 -20.66
C GLY A 516 16.63 8.79 -21.55
N VAL A 517 17.88 9.22 -21.54
CA VAL A 517 18.99 8.63 -22.29
C VAL A 517 20.22 8.51 -21.41
N ALA A 518 21.14 7.61 -21.79
CA ALA A 518 22.45 7.49 -21.20
C ALA A 518 23.53 7.84 -22.25
N ILE A 519 24.59 8.51 -21.81
CA ILE A 519 25.66 9.00 -22.69
C ILE A 519 27.00 8.57 -22.07
N LEU A 520 27.76 7.78 -22.82
CA LEU A 520 29.12 7.42 -22.46
C LEU A 520 30.08 8.51 -23.00
N PRO A 521 30.72 9.32 -22.14
CA PRO A 521 31.62 10.38 -22.57
C PRO A 521 32.81 9.85 -23.38
N ASN A 522 33.14 10.54 -24.46
CA ASN A 522 34.32 10.27 -25.27
C ASN A 522 35.20 11.52 -25.32
N THR A 523 36.15 11.64 -24.38
CA THR A 523 37.09 12.78 -24.33
C THR A 523 38.53 12.30 -24.51
N GLU A 524 39.33 13.08 -25.24
CA GLU A 524 40.77 12.84 -25.40
C GLU A 524 41.60 13.47 -24.26
N ASN A 525 41.04 14.45 -23.53
CA ASN A 525 41.79 15.34 -22.62
C ASN A 525 41.61 15.05 -21.12
N ASN A 526 41.26 13.83 -20.72
CA ASN A 526 40.96 13.36 -19.35
C ASN A 526 39.80 14.08 -18.61
N TRP A 527 39.51 15.34 -18.94
CA TRP A 527 38.40 16.11 -18.41
C TRP A 527 37.26 16.18 -19.41
N CYS A 528 36.05 15.95 -18.90
CA CYS A 528 34.80 16.08 -19.62
C CYS A 528 34.05 17.30 -19.13
N GLU A 529 33.39 17.98 -20.06
CA GLU A 529 32.61 19.18 -19.81
C GLU A 529 31.13 18.86 -20.02
N VAL A 530 30.29 19.31 -19.08
CA VAL A 530 28.85 19.08 -19.05
C VAL A 530 28.16 20.43 -19.16
N TYR A 531 27.34 20.56 -20.19
CA TYR A 531 26.68 21.77 -20.63
C TYR A 531 25.17 21.72 -20.35
N ALA A 532 24.54 22.88 -20.34
CA ALA A 532 23.09 22.99 -20.17
C ALA A 532 22.35 22.40 -21.39
N PRO A 533 21.54 21.34 -21.21
CA PRO A 533 20.82 20.69 -22.32
C PRO A 533 19.63 21.52 -22.83
N ALA A 534 19.21 22.54 -22.08
CA ALA A 534 18.16 23.50 -22.44
C ALA A 534 18.33 24.81 -21.65
N THR A 535 17.63 25.86 -22.07
CA THR A 535 17.53 27.11 -21.29
C THR A 535 16.54 26.93 -20.14
N GLY A 536 16.93 27.34 -18.93
CA GLY A 536 16.10 27.16 -17.74
C GLY A 536 16.74 27.65 -16.44
N VAL A 537 16.20 27.19 -15.32
CA VAL A 537 16.69 27.48 -13.97
C VAL A 537 17.21 26.19 -13.35
N ILE A 538 18.41 26.23 -12.77
CA ILE A 538 18.96 25.12 -12.01
C ILE A 538 18.14 24.95 -10.72
N SER A 539 17.26 23.96 -10.67
CA SER A 539 16.37 23.72 -9.53
C SER A 539 17.07 23.00 -8.37
N ALA A 540 18.13 22.24 -8.65
CA ALA A 540 18.96 21.59 -7.65
C ALA A 540 20.40 21.37 -8.16
N VAL A 541 21.37 21.50 -7.26
CA VAL A 541 22.75 21.06 -7.46
C VAL A 541 23.09 20.13 -6.30
N PHE A 542 23.60 18.94 -6.58
CA PHE A 542 23.89 17.96 -5.54
C PHE A 542 25.23 18.29 -4.86
N ALA A 543 25.33 18.07 -3.54
CA ALA A 543 26.50 18.48 -2.75
C ALA A 543 27.83 17.87 -3.24
N SER A 544 27.79 16.62 -3.74
CA SER A 544 28.96 15.95 -4.34
C SER A 544 29.16 16.29 -5.82
N LYS A 545 28.44 17.29 -6.37
CA LYS A 545 28.60 17.85 -7.72
C LYS A 545 28.46 16.85 -8.88
N HIS A 546 28.05 15.62 -8.61
CA HIS A 546 27.85 14.57 -9.61
C HIS A 546 26.53 14.73 -10.38
N ALA A 547 25.60 15.56 -9.91
CA ALA A 547 24.30 15.71 -10.54
C ALA A 547 23.73 17.12 -10.37
N PHE A 548 22.81 17.49 -11.25
CA PHE A 548 21.99 18.69 -11.15
C PHE A 548 20.61 18.46 -11.76
N CYS A 549 19.64 19.27 -11.34
CA CYS A 549 18.33 19.36 -11.95
C CYS A 549 18.16 20.73 -12.61
N LEU A 550 17.68 20.73 -13.85
CA LEU A 550 17.36 21.90 -14.64
C LEU A 550 15.86 21.92 -14.92
N LYS A 551 15.18 23.00 -14.59
CA LYS A 551 13.78 23.23 -14.93
C LYS A 551 13.67 24.25 -16.04
N THR A 552 13.13 23.86 -17.20
CA THR A 552 12.94 24.78 -18.32
C THR A 552 11.77 25.74 -18.08
N SER A 553 11.66 26.82 -18.88
CA SER A 553 10.50 27.72 -18.86
C SER A 553 9.18 27.00 -19.17
N ASP A 554 9.29 25.89 -19.88
CA ASP A 554 8.19 25.01 -20.21
C ASP A 554 7.78 24.11 -19.02
N ALA A 555 8.53 24.06 -17.92
CA ALA A 555 8.36 23.17 -16.77
C ALA A 555 8.86 21.72 -16.95
N ILE A 556 9.74 21.47 -17.93
CA ILE A 556 10.44 20.19 -18.09
C ILE A 556 11.54 20.10 -17.03
N GLU A 557 11.51 19.06 -16.20
CA GLU A 557 12.47 18.84 -15.11
C GLU A 557 13.51 17.79 -15.54
N ILE A 558 14.66 18.28 -15.97
CA ILE A 558 15.77 17.49 -16.50
C ILE A 558 16.77 17.21 -15.38
N LEU A 559 16.93 15.95 -15.00
CA LEU A 559 17.99 15.47 -14.12
C LEU A 559 19.17 15.02 -14.99
N VAL A 560 20.35 15.60 -14.77
CA VAL A 560 21.61 15.11 -15.32
C VAL A 560 22.44 14.52 -14.19
N HIS A 561 22.78 13.24 -14.28
CA HIS A 561 23.52 12.48 -13.28
C HIS A 561 24.79 11.89 -13.91
N ILE A 562 25.95 12.37 -13.49
CA ILE A 562 27.27 12.06 -14.08
C ILE A 562 27.88 10.86 -13.37
N GLY A 563 27.90 9.74 -14.09
CA GLY A 563 28.44 8.48 -13.59
C GLY A 563 27.49 7.74 -12.67
N ILE A 564 27.68 6.42 -12.55
CA ILE A 564 26.88 5.57 -11.65
C ILE A 564 27.66 5.45 -10.34
N ASP A 565 26.95 5.61 -9.22
CA ASP A 565 27.52 5.56 -7.85
C ASP A 565 28.58 6.62 -7.51
N THR A 566 28.83 7.60 -8.39
CA THR A 566 29.83 8.68 -8.22
C THR A 566 29.54 9.62 -7.07
N VAL A 567 28.33 9.61 -6.49
CA VAL A 567 28.03 10.28 -5.21
C VAL A 567 29.02 9.88 -4.11
N LYS A 568 29.54 8.64 -4.13
CA LYS A 568 30.51 8.09 -3.18
C LYS A 568 31.88 8.80 -3.24
N LEU A 569 32.18 9.50 -4.34
CA LEU A 569 33.39 10.31 -4.49
C LEU A 569 33.34 11.62 -3.69
N ASN A 570 32.20 12.00 -3.10
CA ASN A 570 32.03 13.17 -2.24
C ASN A 570 32.54 14.49 -2.87
N GLY A 571 32.39 14.64 -4.20
CA GLY A 571 32.81 15.84 -4.93
C GLY A 571 34.26 15.84 -5.40
N LEU A 572 35.04 14.80 -5.09
CA LEU A 572 36.35 14.60 -5.72
C LEU A 572 36.17 14.36 -7.22
N HIS A 573 37.08 14.93 -8.01
CA HIS A 573 37.09 14.86 -9.48
C HIS A 573 35.97 15.63 -10.19
N PHE A 574 35.22 16.49 -9.47
CA PHE A 574 34.19 17.36 -10.03
C PHE A 574 34.45 18.84 -9.75
N GLU A 575 34.30 19.67 -10.78
CA GLU A 575 34.25 21.13 -10.69
C GLU A 575 32.86 21.59 -11.14
N SER A 576 32.16 22.35 -10.31
CA SER A 576 30.82 22.85 -10.63
C SER A 576 30.86 24.38 -10.76
N PHE A 577 30.21 24.90 -11.79
CA PHE A 577 30.16 26.31 -12.15
C PHE A 577 28.74 26.89 -11.95
N ILE A 578 27.86 26.14 -11.28
CA ILE A 578 26.45 26.47 -11.10
C ILE A 578 26.03 26.47 -9.64
N LEU A 579 25.06 27.32 -9.32
CA LEU A 579 24.37 27.38 -8.05
C LEU A 579 22.89 27.08 -8.23
N LYS A 580 22.23 26.68 -7.14
CA LYS A 580 20.77 26.54 -7.12
C LYS A 580 20.12 27.90 -7.44
N ASP A 581 19.00 27.84 -8.16
CA ASP A 581 18.18 28.97 -8.60
C ASP A 581 18.86 29.88 -9.65
N GLN A 582 20.03 29.48 -10.16
CA GLN A 582 20.72 30.17 -11.26
C GLN A 582 20.01 29.94 -12.60
N GLN A 583 19.80 31.02 -13.36
CA GLN A 583 19.38 30.94 -14.76
C GLN A 583 20.57 30.57 -15.65
N VAL A 584 20.34 29.64 -16.57
CA VAL A 584 21.33 29.17 -17.56
C VAL A 584 20.69 29.10 -18.94
N ASN A 585 21.46 29.42 -19.95
CA ASN A 585 21.10 29.24 -21.34
C ASN A 585 21.57 27.87 -21.84
N LYS A 586 20.88 27.30 -22.83
CA LYS A 586 21.36 26.11 -23.53
C LYS A 586 22.81 26.34 -23.98
N GLY A 587 23.69 25.39 -23.68
CA GLY A 587 25.11 25.44 -24.04
C GLY A 587 26.01 26.15 -23.03
N ASP A 588 25.48 26.64 -21.91
CA ASP A 588 26.32 27.14 -20.81
C ASP A 588 27.07 25.98 -20.13
N LEU A 589 28.34 26.17 -19.80
CA LEU A 589 29.15 25.20 -19.07
C LEU A 589 28.66 25.09 -17.61
N LEU A 590 28.31 23.89 -17.17
CA LEU A 590 27.74 23.65 -15.84
C LEU A 590 28.70 22.92 -14.90
N ILE A 591 29.28 21.81 -15.37
CA ILE A 591 30.13 20.94 -14.55
C ILE A 591 31.29 20.42 -15.41
N LYS A 592 32.48 20.30 -14.83
CA LYS A 592 33.59 19.52 -15.39
C LYS A 592 33.90 18.34 -14.49
N PHE A 593 34.27 17.20 -15.07
CA PHE A 593 34.71 16.04 -14.31
C PHE A 593 35.92 15.34 -14.93
N ASN A 594 36.77 14.76 -14.10
CA ASN A 594 37.94 14.02 -14.57
C ASN A 594 37.58 12.55 -14.83
N GLN A 595 37.33 12.22 -16.10
CA GLN A 595 36.92 10.88 -16.53
C GLN A 595 37.93 9.81 -16.11
N LYS A 596 39.23 10.07 -16.29
CA LYS A 596 40.29 9.10 -15.97
C LYS A 596 40.32 8.78 -14.48
N ALA A 597 40.27 9.80 -13.63
CA ALA A 597 40.33 9.61 -12.18
C ALA A 597 39.07 8.90 -11.63
N ILE A 598 37.89 9.16 -12.22
CA ILE A 598 36.65 8.45 -11.84
C ILE A 598 36.72 6.97 -12.22
N LEU A 599 37.25 6.65 -13.42
CA LEU A 599 37.46 5.27 -13.85
C LEU A 599 38.51 4.54 -13.00
N GLU A 600 39.62 5.20 -12.65
CA GLU A 600 40.66 4.67 -11.75
C GLU A 600 40.13 4.41 -10.33
N ALA A 601 39.12 5.17 -9.89
CA ALA A 601 38.40 4.94 -8.65
C ALA A 601 37.33 3.83 -8.74
N ASN A 602 37.27 3.09 -9.86
CA ASN A 602 36.31 2.02 -10.16
C ASN A 602 34.83 2.49 -10.21
N PHE A 603 34.58 3.69 -10.71
CA PHE A 603 33.22 4.19 -10.97
C PHE A 603 32.98 4.39 -12.46
N SER A 604 31.74 4.18 -12.90
CA SER A 604 31.33 4.45 -14.27
C SER A 604 31.21 5.95 -14.51
N THR A 605 31.61 6.42 -15.69
CA THR A 605 31.42 7.81 -16.14
C THR A 605 30.19 7.98 -17.04
N MET A 606 29.36 6.94 -17.16
CA MET A 606 28.08 6.99 -17.87
C MET A 606 27.22 8.11 -17.31
N THR A 607 26.91 9.11 -18.13
CA THR A 607 26.08 10.23 -17.72
C THR A 607 24.65 9.98 -18.15
N LEU A 608 23.72 10.11 -17.21
CA LEU A 608 22.31 9.83 -17.39
C LEU A 608 21.55 11.14 -17.45
N MET A 609 20.70 11.31 -18.45
CA MET A 609 19.84 12.49 -18.58
C MET A 609 18.39 12.04 -18.63
N ILE A 610 17.61 12.47 -17.64
CA ILE A 610 16.28 11.94 -17.33
C ILE A 610 15.28 13.08 -17.20
N ILE A 611 14.11 12.92 -17.80
CA ILE A 611 12.97 13.80 -17.56
C ILE A 611 12.22 13.27 -16.34
N SER A 612 12.51 13.86 -15.18
CA SER A 612 12.00 13.39 -13.89
C SER A 612 10.47 13.50 -13.75
N ASN A 613 9.84 14.47 -14.43
CA ASN A 613 8.39 14.63 -14.50
C ASN A 613 7.79 14.06 -15.80
N THR A 614 8.24 12.87 -16.22
CA THR A 614 7.77 12.22 -17.46
C THR A 614 6.25 12.06 -17.51
N ASP A 615 5.59 11.79 -16.37
CA ASP A 615 4.15 11.55 -16.29
C ASP A 615 3.29 12.80 -16.61
N ASP A 616 3.90 13.99 -16.61
CA ASP A 616 3.23 15.25 -16.97
C ASP A 616 3.09 15.43 -18.50
N TYR A 617 3.74 14.56 -19.29
CA TYR A 617 3.84 14.68 -20.75
C TYR A 617 3.15 13.51 -21.47
N LEU A 618 2.70 13.75 -22.71
CA LEU A 618 2.09 12.71 -23.54
C LEU A 618 3.09 11.59 -23.85
N ASP A 619 4.32 11.97 -24.16
CA ASP A 619 5.44 11.05 -24.22
C ASP A 619 6.79 11.77 -24.09
N VAL A 620 7.81 11.00 -23.71
CA VAL A 620 9.21 11.40 -23.70
C VAL A 620 9.97 10.31 -24.43
N ILE A 621 10.61 10.67 -25.54
CA ILE A 621 11.30 9.73 -26.43
C ILE A 621 12.76 10.13 -26.52
N GLY A 622 13.66 9.22 -26.15
CA GLY A 622 15.09 9.34 -26.44
C GLY A 622 15.38 9.00 -27.90
N ILE A 623 16.28 9.73 -28.56
CA ILE A 623 16.76 9.37 -29.90
C ILE A 623 17.62 8.11 -29.80
N GLU A 624 17.50 7.19 -30.75
CA GLU A 624 18.24 5.93 -30.71
C GLU A 624 19.72 6.11 -31.12
N THR A 625 20.54 5.30 -30.44
CA THR A 625 22.00 5.07 -30.47
C THR A 625 22.86 5.76 -31.55
N GLY A 626 23.99 6.34 -31.12
CA GLY A 626 24.98 6.94 -32.02
C GLY A 626 25.95 7.90 -31.34
N ALA A 627 26.91 8.43 -32.11
CA ALA A 627 27.76 9.52 -31.64
C ALA A 627 26.96 10.83 -31.55
N VAL A 628 27.03 11.50 -30.41
CA VAL A 628 26.34 12.77 -30.15
C VAL A 628 27.32 13.84 -29.71
N ASP A 629 27.00 15.08 -30.05
CA ASP A 629 27.68 16.29 -29.58
C ASP A 629 26.70 17.16 -28.76
N ILE A 630 27.16 18.26 -28.18
CA ILE A 630 26.35 19.16 -27.33
C ILE A 630 25.14 19.79 -28.05
N ASP A 631 25.21 19.88 -29.38
CA ASP A 631 24.12 20.37 -30.23
C ASP A 631 23.22 19.27 -30.79
N SER A 632 23.51 18.00 -30.48
CA SER A 632 22.61 16.90 -30.83
C SER A 632 21.37 16.96 -29.95
N GLU A 633 20.20 16.99 -30.57
CA GLU A 633 18.93 16.72 -29.90
C GLU A 633 18.92 15.25 -29.49
N VAL A 634 18.60 14.93 -28.24
CA VAL A 634 18.65 13.54 -27.75
C VAL A 634 17.38 13.11 -27.02
N ILE A 635 16.53 14.06 -26.61
CA ILE A 635 15.21 13.77 -26.04
C ILE A 635 14.16 14.67 -26.70
N SER A 636 13.06 14.07 -27.12
CA SER A 636 11.85 14.76 -27.57
C SER A 636 10.73 14.61 -26.53
N VAL A 637 10.18 15.73 -26.08
CA VAL A 637 9.08 15.82 -25.12
C VAL A 637 7.82 16.29 -25.83
N PHE A 638 6.76 15.49 -25.76
CA PHE A 638 5.49 15.73 -26.44
C PHE A 638 4.43 16.22 -25.43
N ARG A 639 3.79 17.35 -25.73
CA ARG A 639 2.76 17.97 -24.88
C ARG A 639 1.36 17.86 -25.47
#